data_AF-A0A4Q5A0R7-F1
#
_entry.id   AF-A0A4Q5A0R7-F1
#
_cell.length_a   1.000
_cell.length_b   1.000
_cell.length_c   1.000
_cell.angle_alpha   90.00
_cell.angle_beta   90.00
_cell.angle_gamma   90.00
#
_symmetry.space_group_name_H-M   'P 1'
#
loop_
_entity.id
_entity.type
_entity.pdbx_description
1 polymer ?
#
loop_
_entity_poly.entity_id
_entity_poly.type
_entity_poly.pdbx_seq_one_letter_code
_entity_poly.pdbx_strand_id
1 'polypeptide(L)'
;MSGKAIGRALAASVAAFAMLCPWVQPAFAQQDQSTERAPETAQVTNQPDNTAQPRDAEPATTPVVDADGYQQWKDSSVTTDEGIGWKIDEQGTLHIRPWTGDEGTTGSASVDSPLSDLPWYTRRKDIKNIESTGTIHLNANSDLLFYGCENLESLEGLSDWDASKLVYGRAMFQDCTSLKNLHGLEHWQFASENGVHLGSSYPSSYGDGYYDSRNKGEGMFQGCSGLTDLSALSNWRFPHAGNGDISGMFQDCTGLTNLHGLEHWNVGNLEYLSNATWYPGQDDTSTVNAGLFSGCSNLTDISALADWKLTSDEGLGPNTLGGMFQGCVHLTTLNALSHWELRSVMSLNSMFRDCTGLTDASAVANWYIYNVQDPMGMFYNCPNLERIGIPSYKNGGYAFINSNVPYGDTSSSSDIGLNVDMPQIMREDGAYGPWTWEQLSNRLAQEDDDGEAMLAHGTVWVHTPSWIIDYNSNGGMGSMPSSTTKLKDAATLPRCTFLRFGYEFIGWSTQPTDTITLYQTGDSWRPADPKESARYTLYAQWKKLGSSETGPISGDSGMLPGWVQYGHQGTQGTIPPNAVANAQFTNHYAPGAVTVTLKFTKLLDGNVPGTQFDFQLLDSSGKQLQTARNVGAIVQFDPLWLNKAGEYTYFVNETGVSDTVDMDTHPVEVKITVTDDEQNKGNLKAVVQLTGDTTFRNTTKPASIELHKTVTGTTDTSKDFTFKVTLTGHDKQAVSGTYSGVEFRNGVGTVHLRAGGNATISGIPAYTNYRVEETDLPAGYALASIDHATGTLQAAGHVSVTAANTYQAKPAVATLNAAKYVQYGTGSPLRQMTAGAFRFSLCEVSGDVCNDVSEAPNAEDGSVVFPQLTYDAVGKYVYHIREQNTHQDGVTYDGRAVTATVDVTDDGTGQLQVAVAYSGGAQVDGADGAHAAVFVNQSRQMSAMPQTGSAPWVALLVAAFVATFVMLCMVNRRHAGRHSA
;
A
#
# COMPACT_ATOMS: atom_id res chain seq x y z
N MET A 1 -68.42 -10.48 -28.60
CA MET A 1 -69.15 -9.38 -27.94
C MET A 1 -68.11 -8.29 -27.67
N SER A 2 -68.02 -7.25 -28.52
CA SER A 2 -68.49 -5.87 -28.23
C SER A 2 -67.80 -5.24 -27.00
N GLY A 3 -67.02 -4.16 -27.06
CA GLY A 3 -66.99 -3.02 -28.02
C GLY A 3 -67.83 -1.86 -27.47
N LYS A 4 -67.50 -0.56 -27.58
CA LYS A 4 -66.63 0.24 -28.50
C LYS A 4 -65.92 1.34 -27.66
N ALA A 5 -64.77 1.96 -28.01
CA ALA A 5 -64.38 2.75 -29.20
C ALA A 5 -65.27 4.00 -29.47
N ILE A 6 -64.70 5.21 -29.64
CA ILE A 6 -64.31 5.92 -30.89
C ILE A 6 -63.73 7.30 -30.45
N GLY A 7 -62.80 8.03 -31.10
CA GLY A 7 -62.04 7.99 -32.38
C GLY A 7 -61.47 9.41 -32.65
N ARG A 8 -60.59 9.75 -33.61
CA ARG A 8 -59.96 9.14 -34.80
C ARG A 8 -58.49 9.69 -34.89
N ALA A 9 -57.47 9.16 -35.59
CA ALA A 9 -57.29 8.14 -36.64
C ALA A 9 -57.45 8.58 -38.12
N LEU A 10 -56.39 9.18 -38.70
CA LEU A 10 -56.05 9.34 -40.15
C LEU A 10 -54.67 10.04 -40.25
N ALA A 11 -53.58 9.67 -40.94
CA ALA A 11 -53.13 8.55 -41.79
C ALA A 11 -52.94 8.83 -43.32
N ALA A 12 -51.68 8.77 -43.81
CA ALA A 12 -51.25 8.70 -45.22
C ALA A 12 -49.82 8.08 -45.32
N SER A 13 -49.36 7.64 -46.50
CA SER A 13 -48.34 6.59 -46.66
C SER A 13 -47.08 6.94 -47.48
N VAL A 14 -45.94 6.34 -47.08
CA VAL A 14 -44.85 5.72 -47.89
C VAL A 14 -44.21 6.51 -49.07
N ALA A 15 -42.94 6.87 -48.85
CA ALA A 15 -41.76 6.88 -49.75
C ALA A 15 -41.84 7.18 -51.27
N ALA A 16 -41.00 8.14 -51.70
CA ALA A 16 -40.35 8.15 -53.02
C ALA A 16 -39.04 8.96 -53.01
N PHE A 17 -38.07 8.56 -53.85
CA PHE A 17 -36.86 9.32 -54.20
C PHE A 17 -37.18 10.35 -55.30
N ALA A 18 -36.78 11.62 -55.18
CA ALA A 18 -36.47 12.52 -56.32
C ALA A 18 -35.91 13.88 -55.85
N MET A 19 -35.06 14.48 -56.69
CA MET A 19 -34.57 15.87 -56.56
C MET A 19 -35.55 16.86 -57.19
N LEU A 20 -35.46 18.16 -56.83
CA LEU A 20 -35.06 19.24 -57.76
C LEU A 20 -35.06 20.62 -57.06
N CYS A 21 -33.93 21.33 -57.14
CA CYS A 21 -33.84 22.77 -56.86
C CYS A 21 -34.35 23.59 -58.07
N PRO A 22 -34.33 24.94 -58.01
CA PRO A 22 -33.24 25.58 -58.76
C PRO A 22 -32.68 26.92 -58.23
N TRP A 23 -31.33 27.03 -58.23
CA TRP A 23 -30.52 28.19 -58.65
C TRP A 23 -30.61 29.48 -57.75
N VAL A 24 -29.67 30.44 -57.76
CA VAL A 24 -28.61 30.83 -58.73
C VAL A 24 -27.27 31.14 -58.01
N GLN A 25 -26.15 30.68 -58.56
CA GLN A 25 -24.82 31.32 -58.46
C GLN A 25 -24.44 31.91 -59.83
N PRO A 26 -23.44 32.81 -59.94
CA PRO A 26 -22.08 32.38 -60.33
C PRO A 26 -20.96 33.23 -59.63
N ALA A 27 -19.65 33.13 -59.88
CA ALA A 27 -18.93 32.59 -61.04
C ALA A 27 -17.45 32.18 -60.76
N PHE A 28 -17.05 31.01 -61.29
CA PHE A 28 -15.78 30.69 -62.02
C PHE A 28 -14.37 30.94 -61.37
N ALA A 29 -13.33 30.15 -61.64
CA ALA A 29 -13.14 29.07 -62.63
C ALA A 29 -12.18 27.93 -62.17
N GLN A 30 -12.58 26.67 -62.45
CA GLN A 30 -11.89 25.63 -63.26
C GLN A 30 -10.43 25.18 -62.91
N GLN A 31 -10.16 23.90 -62.57
CA GLN A 31 -10.12 22.62 -63.36
C GLN A 31 -8.72 22.32 -63.98
N ASP A 32 -8.30 21.07 -64.25
CA ASP A 32 -9.03 19.78 -64.31
C ASP A 32 -8.20 18.53 -63.87
N GLN A 33 -8.74 17.31 -64.01
CA GLN A 33 -8.21 16.04 -63.46
C GLN A 33 -7.24 15.21 -64.35
N SER A 34 -6.35 14.45 -63.67
CA SER A 34 -5.88 13.06 -63.93
C SER A 34 -5.19 12.64 -65.25
N THR A 35 -4.09 11.87 -65.16
CA THR A 35 -3.98 10.41 -65.51
C THR A 35 -2.54 9.86 -65.37
N GLU A 36 -2.37 8.53 -65.55
CA GLU A 36 -1.13 7.76 -65.85
C GLU A 36 -0.01 7.52 -64.80
N ARG A 37 -0.24 6.47 -63.98
CA ARG A 37 0.61 5.27 -63.77
C ARG A 37 2.04 5.24 -64.36
N ALA A 38 3.06 5.09 -63.51
CA ALA A 38 4.33 4.39 -63.80
C ALA A 38 4.99 3.83 -62.49
N PRO A 39 5.73 2.70 -62.52
CA PRO A 39 6.42 2.11 -61.36
C PRO A 39 7.96 2.26 -61.42
N GLU A 40 8.67 1.79 -60.36
CA GLU A 40 10.05 1.23 -60.34
C GLU A 40 11.21 2.02 -61.03
N THR A 41 12.42 2.15 -60.49
CA THR A 41 13.16 1.44 -59.41
C THR A 41 14.34 2.32 -58.97
N ALA A 42 14.93 2.04 -57.79
CA ALA A 42 16.28 2.51 -57.46
C ALA A 42 17.04 1.42 -56.69
N GLN A 43 18.08 0.83 -57.29
CA GLN A 43 19.04 -0.03 -56.60
C GLN A 43 20.44 0.55 -56.63
N VAL A 44 21.02 0.66 -55.44
CA VAL A 44 22.42 0.33 -55.09
C VAL A 44 23.54 0.77 -56.05
N THR A 45 24.30 1.78 -55.63
CA THR A 45 25.78 1.70 -55.65
C THR A 45 26.35 2.16 -54.30
N ASN A 46 27.48 1.57 -53.91
CA ASN A 46 28.13 1.75 -52.62
C ASN A 46 29.29 2.76 -52.66
N GLN A 47 29.78 3.07 -51.46
CA GLN A 47 31.06 3.68 -51.08
C GLN A 47 31.15 5.21 -51.00
N PRO A 48 32.02 5.73 -50.10
CA PRO A 48 31.87 7.07 -49.54
C PRO A 48 32.83 8.10 -50.11
N ASP A 49 32.54 9.38 -49.87
CA ASP A 49 33.56 10.41 -49.72
C ASP A 49 33.27 11.26 -48.48
N ASN A 50 34.33 11.80 -47.86
CA ASN A 50 34.34 12.27 -46.48
C ASN A 50 34.78 13.73 -46.40
N THR A 51 33.90 14.65 -46.78
CA THR A 51 34.12 16.10 -46.67
C THR A 51 32.89 16.82 -46.11
N ALA A 52 32.83 16.94 -44.78
CA ALA A 52 31.86 17.81 -44.13
C ALA A 52 32.23 19.29 -44.37
N GLN A 53 31.45 19.99 -45.20
CA GLN A 53 31.31 21.44 -45.02
C GLN A 53 30.43 21.70 -43.79
N PRO A 54 30.78 22.66 -42.92
CA PRO A 54 29.83 23.17 -41.94
C PRO A 54 28.60 23.71 -42.66
N ARG A 55 27.40 23.40 -42.16
CA ARG A 55 26.26 24.30 -42.37
C ARG A 55 26.48 25.48 -41.43
N ASP A 56 26.35 26.70 -41.94
CA ASP A 56 26.43 27.88 -41.09
C ASP A 56 25.32 27.81 -40.03
N ALA A 57 25.70 27.87 -38.76
CA ALA A 57 24.73 27.92 -37.67
C ALA A 57 24.02 29.27 -37.70
N GLU A 58 22.69 29.25 -37.68
CA GLU A 58 21.90 30.45 -37.51
C GLU A 58 22.21 31.05 -36.11
N PRO A 59 22.46 32.36 -35.99
CA PRO A 59 22.92 32.94 -34.73
C PRO A 59 21.82 32.83 -33.68
N ALA A 60 22.11 32.11 -32.58
CA ALA A 60 21.21 31.96 -31.44
C ALA A 60 20.62 33.32 -31.03
N THR A 61 19.29 33.44 -31.06
CA THR A 61 18.60 34.68 -30.73
C THR A 61 18.85 35.04 -29.27
N THR A 62 19.28 36.27 -29.00
CA THR A 62 19.41 36.76 -27.62
C THR A 62 18.05 36.63 -26.90
N PRO A 63 17.99 35.96 -25.73
CA PRO A 63 16.73 35.71 -25.05
C PRO A 63 16.02 37.03 -24.71
N VAL A 64 14.71 37.06 -24.95
CA VAL A 64 13.90 38.25 -24.66
C VAL A 64 13.75 38.36 -23.15
N VAL A 65 14.20 39.48 -22.57
CA VAL A 65 14.09 39.79 -21.13
C VAL A 65 13.13 40.94 -20.94
N ASP A 66 12.24 40.85 -19.94
CA ASP A 66 11.34 41.92 -19.55
C ASP A 66 11.95 42.90 -18.53
N ALA A 67 11.15 43.87 -18.07
CA ALA A 67 11.59 44.90 -17.13
C ALA A 67 11.80 44.39 -15.69
N ASP A 68 11.21 43.25 -15.32
CA ASP A 68 11.36 42.63 -14.00
C ASP A 68 12.49 41.58 -13.97
N GLY A 69 13.09 41.29 -15.14
CA GLY A 69 14.19 40.34 -15.32
C GLY A 69 13.75 38.91 -15.61
N TYR A 70 12.49 38.67 -16.01
CA TYR A 70 12.08 37.36 -16.51
C TYR A 70 12.50 37.21 -17.98
N GLN A 71 12.91 36.00 -18.34
CA GLN A 71 13.24 35.61 -19.71
C GLN A 71 12.06 34.87 -20.34
N GLN A 72 11.74 35.17 -21.60
CA GLN A 72 10.67 34.49 -22.32
C GLN A 72 11.07 33.06 -22.67
N TRP A 73 10.19 32.11 -22.37
CA TRP A 73 10.23 30.75 -22.91
C TRP A 73 8.96 30.49 -23.73
N LYS A 74 9.16 30.11 -24.98
CA LYS A 74 8.14 29.73 -25.96
C LYS A 74 8.78 28.86 -27.04
N ASP A 75 7.96 28.08 -27.73
CA ASP A 75 8.36 27.33 -28.93
C ASP A 75 7.61 27.88 -30.17
N SER A 76 8.14 27.57 -31.35
CA SER A 76 7.55 27.75 -32.67
C SER A 76 6.11 27.23 -32.83
N SER A 77 5.69 26.24 -32.03
CA SER A 77 4.31 25.76 -31.97
C SER A 77 3.33 26.72 -31.26
N VAL A 78 3.83 27.64 -30.44
CA VAL A 78 3.03 28.66 -29.73
C VAL A 78 2.86 29.88 -30.64
N THR A 79 1.67 30.03 -31.24
CA THR A 79 1.42 30.99 -32.33
C THR A 79 0.91 32.37 -31.88
N THR A 80 0.80 32.58 -30.57
CA THR A 80 0.34 33.81 -29.90
C THR A 80 1.33 34.23 -28.80
N ASP A 81 1.12 35.37 -28.15
CA ASP A 81 2.04 35.89 -27.10
C ASP A 81 1.97 35.12 -25.75
N GLU A 82 1.15 34.06 -25.69
CA GLU A 82 0.80 33.19 -24.54
C GLU A 82 1.93 32.27 -24.02
N GLY A 83 3.20 32.65 -24.19
CA GLY A 83 4.33 31.94 -23.58
C GLY A 83 4.42 32.17 -22.07
N ILE A 84 5.47 31.65 -21.42
CA ILE A 84 5.76 31.92 -20.00
C ILE A 84 7.09 32.67 -19.80
N GLY A 85 7.15 33.48 -18.76
CA GLY A 85 8.36 34.10 -18.25
C GLY A 85 8.91 33.31 -17.06
N TRP A 86 10.22 33.12 -17.01
CA TRP A 86 10.91 32.47 -15.89
C TRP A 86 12.09 33.30 -15.39
N LYS A 87 12.49 33.11 -14.13
CA LYS A 87 13.60 33.82 -13.48
C LYS A 87 14.10 33.02 -12.26
N ILE A 88 15.42 32.90 -12.07
CA ILE A 88 15.99 32.29 -10.85
C ILE A 88 16.70 33.38 -10.04
N ASP A 89 16.40 33.49 -8.76
CA ASP A 89 16.97 34.50 -7.86
C ASP A 89 18.34 34.11 -7.26
N GLU A 90 18.76 34.80 -6.20
CA GLU A 90 19.99 34.54 -5.43
C GLU A 90 19.79 33.50 -4.32
N GLN A 91 18.54 33.16 -3.98
CA GLN A 91 18.16 32.24 -2.91
C GLN A 91 18.02 30.80 -3.44
N GLY A 92 17.73 30.66 -4.74
CA GLY A 92 17.51 29.39 -5.42
C GLY A 92 16.05 29.12 -5.78
N THR A 93 15.17 30.12 -5.70
CA THR A 93 13.78 29.96 -6.16
C THR A 93 13.70 30.23 -7.68
N LEU A 94 13.05 29.32 -8.40
CA LEU A 94 12.63 29.50 -9.79
C LEU A 94 11.22 30.13 -9.80
N HIS A 95 11.15 31.40 -10.19
CA HIS A 95 9.92 32.17 -10.36
C HIS A 95 9.37 31.98 -11.77
N ILE A 96 8.07 31.66 -11.90
CA ILE A 96 7.37 31.41 -13.18
C ILE A 96 6.08 32.25 -13.24
N ARG A 97 5.76 32.80 -14.42
CA ARG A 97 4.51 33.54 -14.70
C ARG A 97 4.11 33.50 -16.17
N PRO A 98 2.85 33.77 -16.55
CA PRO A 98 2.47 34.15 -17.92
C PRO A 98 3.38 35.25 -18.48
N TRP A 99 3.74 35.15 -19.76
CA TRP A 99 4.53 36.20 -20.42
C TRP A 99 3.68 37.46 -20.71
N THR A 100 2.40 37.28 -21.01
CA THR A 100 1.40 38.35 -21.12
C THR A 100 0.03 37.86 -20.67
N GLY A 101 -0.74 38.72 -19.98
CA GLY A 101 -2.07 38.35 -19.48
C GLY A 101 -2.00 37.52 -18.21
N ASP A 102 -3.10 36.82 -17.92
CA ASP A 102 -3.29 36.05 -16.68
C ASP A 102 -3.04 34.53 -16.87
N GLU A 103 -2.84 34.08 -18.11
CA GLU A 103 -2.64 32.67 -18.51
C GLU A 103 -1.43 32.52 -19.45
N GLY A 104 -0.67 31.43 -19.33
CA GLY A 104 0.47 31.14 -20.21
C GLY A 104 0.76 29.65 -20.35
N THR A 105 1.35 29.23 -21.47
CA THR A 105 1.62 27.83 -21.81
C THR A 105 3.13 27.54 -21.84
N THR A 106 3.55 26.36 -21.36
CA THR A 106 4.97 25.95 -21.41
C THR A 106 5.52 25.86 -22.84
N GLY A 107 6.81 26.17 -23.01
CA GLY A 107 7.52 25.90 -24.25
C GLY A 107 7.75 24.40 -24.44
N SER A 108 7.99 23.95 -25.68
CA SER A 108 8.44 22.58 -25.91
C SER A 108 9.80 22.36 -25.25
N ALA A 109 9.95 21.21 -24.60
CA ALA A 109 11.21 20.74 -24.03
C ALA A 109 11.65 19.38 -24.63
N SER A 110 11.29 19.15 -25.90
CA SER A 110 11.68 17.95 -26.65
C SER A 110 13.21 17.72 -26.65
N VAL A 111 13.58 16.44 -26.68
CA VAL A 111 14.94 15.91 -26.96
C VAL A 111 15.59 16.47 -28.24
N ASP A 112 14.81 17.03 -29.16
CA ASP A 112 15.28 17.73 -30.35
C ASP A 112 15.98 19.06 -30.04
N SER A 113 15.62 19.69 -28.92
CA SER A 113 16.21 20.94 -28.45
C SER A 113 17.41 20.64 -27.56
N PRO A 114 18.55 21.33 -27.73
CA PRO A 114 19.66 21.19 -26.80
C PRO A 114 19.22 21.56 -25.38
N LEU A 115 19.51 20.70 -24.39
CA LEU A 115 19.22 21.00 -22.98
C LEU A 115 19.83 22.34 -22.50
N SER A 116 20.90 22.83 -23.13
CA SER A 116 21.47 24.17 -22.89
C SER A 116 20.50 25.32 -23.14
N ASP A 117 19.48 25.09 -23.96
CA ASP A 117 18.56 26.08 -24.48
C ASP A 117 17.26 26.06 -23.63
N LEU A 118 17.03 25.00 -22.84
CA LEU A 118 16.10 25.04 -21.72
C LEU A 118 16.62 26.03 -20.68
N PRO A 119 15.90 27.11 -20.39
CA PRO A 119 16.58 28.34 -20.00
C PRO A 119 16.93 28.37 -18.50
N TRP A 120 16.28 27.53 -17.68
CA TRP A 120 16.65 27.22 -16.30
C TRP A 120 17.78 26.16 -16.18
N TYR A 121 18.01 25.33 -17.20
CA TYR A 121 18.84 24.11 -17.10
C TYR A 121 20.31 24.37 -16.75
N THR A 122 20.86 25.51 -17.20
CA THR A 122 22.24 25.92 -16.88
C THR A 122 22.43 26.24 -15.39
N ARG A 123 21.35 26.62 -14.68
CA ARG A 123 21.32 26.90 -13.24
C ARG A 123 20.54 25.86 -12.42
N ARG A 124 20.14 24.72 -12.98
CA ARG A 124 19.29 23.70 -12.30
C ARG A 124 19.80 23.24 -10.93
N LYS A 125 21.12 23.22 -10.72
CA LYS A 125 21.75 22.87 -9.43
C LYS A 125 21.64 23.98 -8.37
N ASP A 126 21.28 25.20 -8.75
CA ASP A 126 20.95 26.29 -7.84
C ASP A 126 19.49 26.23 -7.36
N ILE A 127 18.62 25.52 -8.09
CA ILE A 127 17.17 25.54 -7.89
C ILE A 127 16.80 24.67 -6.67
N LYS A 128 15.93 25.22 -5.82
CA LYS A 128 15.46 24.63 -4.57
C LYS A 128 13.95 24.66 -4.39
N ASN A 129 13.31 25.72 -4.87
CA ASN A 129 11.86 25.90 -4.83
C ASN A 129 11.39 26.39 -6.20
N ILE A 130 10.10 26.16 -6.48
CA ILE A 130 9.39 26.78 -7.59
C ILE A 130 8.31 27.69 -7.00
N GLU A 131 8.19 28.91 -7.51
CA GLU A 131 7.10 29.85 -7.19
C GLU A 131 6.43 30.24 -8.52
N SER A 132 5.12 29.96 -8.66
CA SER A 132 4.35 30.32 -9.85
C SER A 132 3.29 31.39 -9.53
N THR A 133 2.93 32.19 -10.52
CA THR A 133 1.83 33.17 -10.43
C THR A 133 1.03 33.19 -11.74
N GLY A 134 -0.29 33.32 -11.67
CA GLY A 134 -1.18 33.18 -12.84
C GLY A 134 -1.37 31.72 -13.28
N THR A 135 -2.28 31.48 -14.23
CA THR A 135 -2.56 30.13 -14.74
C THR A 135 -1.41 29.68 -15.64
N ILE A 136 -0.78 28.53 -15.33
CA ILE A 136 0.22 27.91 -16.19
C ILE A 136 -0.35 26.61 -16.76
N HIS A 137 -0.39 26.51 -18.10
CA HIS A 137 -0.77 25.28 -18.79
C HIS A 137 0.48 24.51 -19.22
N LEU A 138 0.53 23.22 -18.92
CA LEU A 138 1.42 22.33 -19.65
C LEU A 138 0.95 22.22 -21.10
N ASN A 139 1.89 22.26 -22.04
CA ASN A 139 1.65 21.90 -23.43
C ASN A 139 1.59 20.37 -23.61
N ALA A 140 1.51 19.91 -24.86
CA ALA A 140 1.47 18.49 -25.18
C ALA A 140 2.81 17.75 -24.94
N ASN A 141 3.96 18.43 -25.00
CA ASN A 141 5.28 17.86 -24.70
C ASN A 141 6.09 18.80 -23.78
N SER A 142 6.07 18.45 -22.50
CA SER A 142 6.90 19.04 -21.45
C SER A 142 7.88 17.99 -20.90
N ASP A 143 8.40 17.11 -21.76
CA ASP A 143 9.53 16.23 -21.43
C ASP A 143 10.69 17.05 -20.82
N LEU A 144 11.50 16.45 -19.95
CA LEU A 144 12.71 17.06 -19.37
C LEU A 144 12.49 18.36 -18.56
N LEU A 145 11.24 18.81 -18.34
CA LEU A 145 10.94 20.03 -17.60
C LEU A 145 11.22 19.83 -16.09
N PHE A 146 12.29 20.50 -15.62
CA PHE A 146 12.95 20.38 -14.31
C PHE A 146 14.00 19.26 -14.18
N TYR A 147 14.38 18.60 -15.28
CA TYR A 147 15.35 17.51 -15.31
C TYR A 147 16.68 17.89 -14.63
N GLY A 148 17.12 17.07 -13.67
CA GLY A 148 18.39 17.23 -12.96
C GLY A 148 18.44 18.41 -11.99
N CYS A 149 17.31 18.91 -11.49
CA CYS A 149 17.26 19.87 -10.39
C CYS A 149 17.56 19.17 -9.04
N GLU A 150 18.79 18.66 -8.88
CA GLU A 150 19.24 17.83 -7.75
C GLU A 150 18.93 18.40 -6.36
N ASN A 151 18.87 19.73 -6.23
CA ASN A 151 18.63 20.47 -4.98
C ASN A 151 17.17 20.93 -4.79
N LEU A 152 16.24 20.55 -5.67
CA LEU A 152 14.81 20.88 -5.56
C LEU A 152 14.19 20.19 -4.33
N GLU A 153 13.67 20.97 -3.39
CA GLU A 153 13.14 20.48 -2.10
C GLU A 153 11.60 20.44 -2.05
N SER A 154 10.90 21.16 -2.94
CA SER A 154 9.42 21.29 -2.96
C SER A 154 8.86 21.54 -4.37
N LEU A 155 7.65 21.01 -4.63
CA LEU A 155 6.87 21.22 -5.87
C LEU A 155 5.61 22.08 -5.67
N GLU A 156 5.38 22.63 -4.47
CA GLU A 156 4.13 23.35 -4.08
C GLU A 156 3.71 24.46 -5.07
N GLY A 157 4.69 25.15 -5.68
CA GLY A 157 4.46 26.15 -6.73
C GLY A 157 3.97 25.60 -8.07
N LEU A 158 3.61 24.32 -8.16
CA LEU A 158 2.99 23.66 -9.32
C LEU A 158 1.50 23.28 -9.08
N SER A 159 0.96 23.57 -7.89
CA SER A 159 -0.41 23.22 -7.46
C SER A 159 -1.50 23.68 -8.43
N ASP A 160 -1.35 24.91 -8.95
CA ASP A 160 -2.32 25.58 -9.83
C ASP A 160 -2.04 25.33 -11.34
N TRP A 161 -1.16 24.38 -11.69
CA TRP A 161 -0.81 24.11 -13.09
C TRP A 161 -1.81 23.16 -13.78
N ASP A 162 -2.24 23.53 -14.98
CA ASP A 162 -3.13 22.74 -15.82
C ASP A 162 -2.34 21.69 -16.63
N ALA A 163 -2.38 20.45 -16.16
CA ALA A 163 -1.82 19.28 -16.84
C ALA A 163 -2.76 18.63 -17.89
N SER A 164 -3.97 19.17 -18.13
CA SER A 164 -5.00 18.51 -18.94
C SER A 164 -4.58 18.17 -20.37
N LYS A 165 -3.71 19.00 -20.96
CA LYS A 165 -3.18 18.89 -22.33
C LYS A 165 -1.92 18.03 -22.44
N LEU A 166 -1.32 17.60 -21.33
CA LEU A 166 -0.05 16.87 -21.31
C LEU A 166 -0.20 15.51 -22.01
N VAL A 167 0.74 15.21 -22.93
CA VAL A 167 0.86 13.90 -23.58
C VAL A 167 2.22 13.28 -23.27
N TYR A 168 3.30 14.05 -23.31
CA TYR A 168 4.65 13.62 -23.01
C TYR A 168 5.21 14.46 -21.84
N GLY A 169 5.52 13.78 -20.74
CA GLY A 169 6.05 14.34 -19.49
C GLY A 169 7.19 13.47 -18.93
N ARG A 170 8.02 12.95 -19.82
CA ARG A 170 9.10 12.02 -19.51
C ARG A 170 10.26 12.79 -18.87
N ALA A 171 10.99 12.16 -17.95
CA ALA A 171 12.17 12.72 -17.28
C ALA A 171 11.99 14.10 -16.58
N MET A 172 10.76 14.60 -16.39
CA MET A 172 10.52 15.96 -15.86
C MET A 172 11.26 16.23 -14.55
N PHE A 173 11.07 15.38 -13.54
CA PHE A 173 11.72 15.51 -12.24
C PHE A 173 12.86 14.50 -12.05
N GLN A 174 13.36 13.90 -13.14
CA GLN A 174 14.44 12.91 -13.03
C GLN A 174 15.70 13.54 -12.40
N ASP A 175 16.38 12.76 -11.56
CA ASP A 175 17.54 13.14 -10.75
C ASP A 175 17.31 14.34 -9.80
N CYS A 176 16.05 14.67 -9.46
CA CYS A 176 15.72 15.66 -8.41
C CYS A 176 15.91 15.08 -6.99
N THR A 177 17.14 14.66 -6.68
CA THR A 177 17.49 13.85 -5.49
C THR A 177 17.09 14.43 -4.12
N SER A 178 16.80 15.73 -4.01
CA SER A 178 16.37 16.38 -2.75
C SER A 178 14.86 16.38 -2.50
N LEU A 179 14.02 16.01 -3.48
CA LEU A 179 12.58 15.87 -3.31
C LEU A 179 12.26 14.71 -2.34
N LYS A 180 11.36 14.95 -1.38
CA LYS A 180 10.97 13.96 -0.34
C LYS A 180 9.52 13.50 -0.46
N ASN A 181 8.69 14.35 -1.04
CA ASN A 181 7.28 14.13 -1.37
C ASN A 181 7.00 14.84 -2.71
N LEU A 182 5.75 14.78 -3.17
CA LEU A 182 5.29 15.36 -4.43
C LEU A 182 4.14 16.38 -4.24
N HIS A 183 4.10 17.06 -3.08
CA HIS A 183 3.07 18.07 -2.80
C HIS A 183 3.18 19.26 -3.77
N GLY A 184 2.05 19.68 -4.33
CA GLY A 184 1.94 20.54 -5.49
C GLY A 184 1.50 19.82 -6.77
N LEU A 185 1.29 18.50 -6.74
CA LEU A 185 0.82 17.70 -7.89
C LEU A 185 -0.59 17.08 -7.69
N GLU A 186 -1.22 17.30 -6.53
CA GLU A 186 -2.50 16.71 -6.10
C GLU A 186 -3.68 16.94 -7.06
N HIS A 187 -3.61 18.00 -7.86
CA HIS A 187 -4.71 18.48 -8.71
C HIS A 187 -4.45 18.28 -10.20
N TRP A 188 -3.30 17.71 -10.57
CA TRP A 188 -2.98 17.38 -11.96
C TRP A 188 -3.91 16.29 -12.49
N GLN A 189 -4.48 16.52 -13.67
CA GLN A 189 -5.39 15.59 -14.35
C GLN A 189 -4.95 15.41 -15.80
N PHE A 190 -4.87 14.18 -16.27
CA PHE A 190 -4.46 13.86 -17.65
C PHE A 190 -5.69 13.63 -18.52
N ALA A 191 -6.05 14.63 -19.34
CA ALA A 191 -7.31 14.64 -20.09
C ALA A 191 -7.13 14.48 -21.62
N SER A 192 -5.89 14.45 -22.12
CA SER A 192 -5.58 14.22 -23.53
C SER A 192 -6.14 12.89 -24.05
N GLU A 193 -6.87 12.93 -25.17
CA GLU A 193 -7.37 11.75 -25.90
C GLU A 193 -6.22 10.82 -26.38
N ASN A 194 -5.01 11.37 -26.55
CA ASN A 194 -3.79 10.60 -26.85
C ASN A 194 -3.19 9.94 -25.61
N GLY A 195 -3.85 10.01 -24.45
CA GLY A 195 -3.31 9.50 -23.19
C GLY A 195 -2.12 10.31 -22.67
N VAL A 196 -1.32 9.67 -21.81
CA VAL A 196 -0.16 10.30 -21.17
C VAL A 196 1.02 9.33 -21.06
N HIS A 197 2.21 9.83 -21.37
CA HIS A 197 3.49 9.13 -21.34
C HIS A 197 4.43 9.85 -20.39
N LEU A 198 4.51 9.34 -19.17
CA LEU A 198 5.41 9.75 -18.08
C LEU A 198 6.57 8.75 -17.90
N GLY A 199 6.56 7.68 -18.72
CA GLY A 199 7.51 6.59 -18.71
C GLY A 199 8.59 6.66 -19.79
N SER A 200 9.33 5.57 -19.92
CA SER A 200 10.56 5.45 -20.71
C SER A 200 10.47 4.37 -21.79
N SER A 201 9.25 4.02 -22.21
CA SER A 201 9.00 3.20 -23.39
C SER A 201 8.80 4.09 -24.61
N TYR A 202 9.01 3.53 -25.80
CA TYR A 202 8.80 4.24 -27.05
C TYR A 202 7.77 3.47 -27.89
N PRO A 203 6.58 4.04 -28.18
CA PRO A 203 5.60 3.38 -29.02
C PRO A 203 6.17 3.26 -30.44
N SER A 204 6.47 2.03 -30.87
CA SER A 204 7.17 1.71 -32.14
C SER A 204 6.34 1.97 -33.41
N SER A 205 5.18 2.61 -33.27
CA SER A 205 4.30 3.07 -34.35
C SER A 205 4.80 4.35 -35.05
N TYR A 206 5.53 5.22 -34.34
CA TYR A 206 6.17 6.41 -34.92
C TYR A 206 7.56 6.09 -35.43
N GLY A 207 7.62 5.52 -36.63
CA GLY A 207 8.87 5.17 -37.29
C GLY A 207 9.59 6.40 -37.86
N ASP A 208 10.53 6.96 -37.09
CA ASP A 208 11.61 7.80 -37.64
C ASP A 208 12.94 7.56 -36.89
N GLY A 209 14.06 7.85 -37.56
CA GLY A 209 15.39 7.31 -37.22
C GLY A 209 16.15 7.94 -36.04
N TYR A 210 15.46 8.43 -35.01
CA TYR A 210 16.00 9.35 -33.99
C TYR A 210 16.66 8.66 -32.77
N TYR A 211 17.48 7.64 -33.02
CA TYR A 211 18.22 6.93 -31.96
C TYR A 211 19.45 7.72 -31.50
N ASP A 212 19.32 8.48 -30.42
CA ASP A 212 20.48 8.86 -29.60
C ASP A 212 20.75 7.78 -28.54
N SER A 213 22.02 7.34 -28.44
CA SER A 213 22.43 6.31 -27.49
C SER A 213 22.50 6.78 -26.03
N ARG A 214 22.12 8.03 -25.75
CA ARG A 214 22.03 8.61 -24.40
C ARG A 214 20.70 8.34 -23.69
N ASN A 215 19.62 8.09 -24.43
CA ASN A 215 18.25 8.02 -23.91
C ASN A 215 17.88 6.60 -23.39
N LYS A 216 18.53 6.15 -22.31
CA LYS A 216 18.20 4.89 -21.61
C LYS A 216 17.70 5.18 -20.17
N GLY A 217 16.38 5.21 -19.99
CA GLY A 217 15.71 5.44 -18.71
C GLY A 217 15.40 6.92 -18.49
N GLU A 218 14.16 7.29 -18.77
CA GLU A 218 13.61 8.66 -18.75
C GLU A 218 12.26 8.72 -18.00
N GLY A 219 12.13 7.97 -16.90
CA GLY A 219 10.92 8.02 -16.07
C GLY A 219 10.75 9.38 -15.36
N MET A 220 9.52 9.87 -15.26
CA MET A 220 9.20 11.23 -14.75
C MET A 220 9.85 11.58 -13.40
N PHE A 221 10.00 10.65 -12.46
CA PHE A 221 10.66 10.84 -11.16
C PHE A 221 11.91 9.96 -10.99
N GLN A 222 12.45 9.38 -12.06
CA GLN A 222 13.58 8.45 -12.01
C GLN A 222 14.79 9.07 -11.26
N GLY A 223 15.48 8.29 -10.43
CA GLY A 223 16.64 8.77 -9.67
C GLY A 223 16.32 9.72 -8.50
N CYS A 224 15.04 9.98 -8.18
CA CYS A 224 14.63 10.75 -7.00
C CYS A 224 14.90 9.97 -5.69
N SER A 225 16.18 9.80 -5.35
CA SER A 225 16.65 9.00 -4.21
C SER A 225 16.27 9.57 -2.83
N GLY A 226 15.87 10.83 -2.74
CA GLY A 226 15.29 11.42 -1.53
C GLY A 226 13.80 11.13 -1.32
N LEU A 227 13.10 10.59 -2.33
CA LEU A 227 11.65 10.48 -2.36
C LEU A 227 11.16 9.39 -1.41
N THR A 228 10.25 9.76 -0.49
CA THR A 228 9.76 8.89 0.61
C THR A 228 8.25 8.78 0.71
N ASP A 229 7.51 9.67 0.04
CA ASP A 229 6.05 9.81 0.14
C ASP A 229 5.44 10.08 -1.23
N LEU A 230 4.42 9.30 -1.61
CA LEU A 230 3.69 9.39 -2.88
C LEU A 230 2.22 9.80 -2.69
N SER A 231 1.80 10.20 -1.47
CA SER A 231 0.41 10.50 -1.10
C SER A 231 -0.27 11.55 -1.97
N ALA A 232 0.48 12.54 -2.46
CA ALA A 232 0.02 13.55 -3.41
C ALA A 232 -0.59 12.94 -4.70
N LEU A 233 -0.12 11.76 -5.12
CA LEU A 233 -0.54 11.10 -6.36
C LEU A 233 -1.84 10.28 -6.21
N SER A 234 -2.43 10.22 -5.02
CA SER A 234 -3.65 9.43 -4.71
C SER A 234 -4.88 9.79 -5.55
N ASN A 235 -4.91 11.01 -6.09
CA ASN A 235 -5.98 11.50 -6.96
C ASN A 235 -5.69 11.36 -8.47
N TRP A 236 -4.48 10.96 -8.88
CA TRP A 236 -4.13 10.80 -10.29
C TRP A 236 -4.92 9.66 -10.95
N ARG A 237 -5.38 9.89 -12.19
CA ARG A 237 -6.19 8.93 -12.97
C ARG A 237 -5.71 8.90 -14.42
N PHE A 238 -5.80 7.72 -15.02
CA PHE A 238 -5.44 7.46 -16.41
C PHE A 238 -6.72 7.06 -17.18
N PRO A 239 -7.48 8.01 -17.74
CA PRO A 239 -8.84 7.73 -18.23
C PRO A 239 -8.88 7.01 -19.57
N HIS A 240 -7.87 7.18 -20.43
CA HIS A 240 -7.83 6.59 -21.78
C HIS A 240 -7.19 5.20 -21.75
N ALA A 241 -7.93 4.18 -22.17
CA ALA A 241 -7.52 2.78 -22.08
C ALA A 241 -6.61 2.34 -23.24
N GLY A 242 -5.53 1.64 -22.91
CA GLY A 242 -4.58 1.06 -23.87
C GLY A 242 -3.71 2.08 -24.61
N ASN A 243 -3.55 3.29 -24.08
CA ASN A 243 -2.76 4.35 -24.68
C ASN A 243 -2.11 5.20 -23.57
N GLY A 244 -1.00 4.74 -23.02
CA GLY A 244 -0.31 5.46 -21.94
C GLY A 244 0.82 4.65 -21.29
N ASP A 245 1.81 5.37 -20.76
CA ASP A 245 3.08 4.81 -20.29
C ASP A 245 3.56 5.48 -18.99
N ILE A 246 3.92 4.65 -18.00
CA ILE A 246 4.63 5.07 -16.77
C ILE A 246 5.86 4.20 -16.47
N SER A 247 6.38 3.48 -17.46
CA SER A 247 7.57 2.62 -17.34
C SER A 247 8.79 3.35 -16.77
N GLY A 248 9.33 2.85 -15.67
CA GLY A 248 10.48 3.45 -14.99
C GLY A 248 10.17 4.77 -14.28
N MET A 249 8.91 5.19 -14.17
CA MET A 249 8.51 6.48 -13.57
C MET A 249 9.11 6.71 -12.17
N PHE A 250 9.29 5.66 -11.36
CA PHE A 250 9.97 5.70 -10.06
C PHE A 250 11.26 4.84 -10.04
N GLN A 251 11.88 4.59 -11.20
CA GLN A 251 13.12 3.83 -11.24
C GLN A 251 14.21 4.52 -10.38
N ASP A 252 15.03 3.74 -9.68
CA ASP A 252 16.14 4.18 -8.83
C ASP A 252 15.73 5.18 -7.71
N CYS A 253 14.43 5.26 -7.37
CA CYS A 253 13.89 6.02 -6.24
C CYS A 253 14.18 5.33 -4.91
N THR A 254 15.47 5.22 -4.57
CA THR A 254 15.99 4.46 -3.43
C THR A 254 15.52 4.95 -2.04
N GLY A 255 14.86 6.10 -1.93
CA GLY A 255 14.22 6.55 -0.69
C GLY A 255 12.90 5.83 -0.36
N LEU A 256 12.23 5.25 -1.36
CA LEU A 256 10.93 4.60 -1.19
C LEU A 256 11.06 3.32 -0.35
N THR A 257 10.35 3.28 0.77
CA THR A 257 10.25 2.11 1.67
C THR A 257 8.92 1.38 1.54
N ASN A 258 7.90 2.10 1.09
CA ASN A 258 6.52 1.69 0.86
C ASN A 258 5.97 2.49 -0.35
N LEU A 259 4.75 2.17 -0.79
CA LEU A 259 4.10 2.79 -1.97
C LEU A 259 2.75 3.44 -1.66
N HIS A 260 2.57 3.95 -0.43
CA HIS A 260 1.32 4.60 0.00
C HIS A 260 1.04 5.87 -0.82
N GLY A 261 -0.21 6.02 -1.26
CA GLY A 261 -0.64 7.02 -2.23
C GLY A 261 -0.97 6.44 -3.62
N LEU A 262 -0.69 5.17 -3.88
CA LEU A 262 -0.95 4.50 -5.16
C LEU A 262 -2.16 3.54 -5.13
N GLU A 263 -2.86 3.41 -4.00
CA GLU A 263 -3.93 2.43 -3.73
C GLU A 263 -5.12 2.49 -4.70
N HIS A 264 -5.34 3.65 -5.32
CA HIS A 264 -6.55 3.94 -6.12
C HIS A 264 -6.23 4.14 -7.61
N TRP A 265 -5.02 3.77 -8.04
CA TRP A 265 -4.59 3.84 -9.44
C TRP A 265 -5.21 2.72 -10.28
N ASN A 266 -6.01 3.08 -11.29
CA ASN A 266 -6.51 2.15 -12.29
C ASN A 266 -5.47 1.95 -13.42
N VAL A 267 -4.39 1.22 -13.12
CA VAL A 267 -3.31 0.96 -14.08
C VAL A 267 -3.72 0.06 -15.26
N GLY A 268 -4.86 -0.63 -15.18
CA GLY A 268 -5.44 -1.43 -16.26
C GLY A 268 -5.82 -0.62 -17.51
N ASN A 269 -5.84 0.71 -17.43
CA ASN A 269 -5.99 1.59 -18.59
C ASN A 269 -4.65 1.91 -19.28
N LEU A 270 -3.49 1.60 -18.70
CA LEU A 270 -2.18 1.90 -19.28
C LEU A 270 -1.73 0.77 -20.22
N GLU A 271 -0.89 1.11 -21.20
CA GLU A 271 -0.28 0.14 -22.13
C GLU A 271 1.08 -0.37 -21.61
N TYR A 272 1.87 0.51 -20.97
CA TYR A 272 3.21 0.21 -20.49
C TYR A 272 3.41 0.58 -19.00
N LEU A 273 3.70 -0.44 -18.19
CA LEU A 273 4.26 -0.32 -16.83
C LEU A 273 5.78 -0.64 -16.79
N SER A 274 6.32 -1.04 -17.94
CA SER A 274 7.74 -1.27 -18.18
C SER A 274 8.06 -1.09 -19.66
N ASN A 275 9.29 -0.67 -19.97
CA ASN A 275 9.80 -0.61 -21.35
C ASN A 275 10.48 -1.92 -21.80
N ALA A 276 10.42 -2.96 -20.97
CA ALA A 276 10.98 -4.28 -21.25
C ALA A 276 10.39 -4.88 -22.53
N THR A 277 11.11 -4.74 -23.65
CA THR A 277 10.61 -5.03 -24.99
C THR A 277 10.43 -6.52 -25.23
N TRP A 278 9.18 -6.97 -25.29
CA TRP A 278 8.85 -8.32 -25.76
C TRP A 278 8.99 -8.41 -27.29
N TYR A 279 10.20 -8.71 -27.76
CA TYR A 279 10.48 -9.04 -29.16
C TYR A 279 10.92 -10.51 -29.29
N PRO A 280 10.10 -11.40 -29.88
CA PRO A 280 10.49 -12.80 -30.07
C PRO A 280 11.66 -12.91 -31.05
N GLY A 281 12.86 -13.18 -30.51
CA GLY A 281 14.10 -13.38 -31.26
C GLY A 281 15.18 -12.29 -31.12
N GLN A 282 15.11 -11.40 -30.12
CA GLN A 282 16.21 -10.49 -29.77
C GLN A 282 16.80 -10.79 -28.39
N ASP A 283 18.00 -11.37 -28.34
CA ASP A 283 18.80 -11.55 -27.12
C ASP A 283 19.49 -10.24 -26.65
N ASP A 284 18.82 -9.07 -26.69
CA ASP A 284 19.41 -7.82 -26.18
C ASP A 284 19.35 -7.72 -24.64
N THR A 285 20.16 -8.59 -24.04
CA THR A 285 20.48 -8.64 -22.61
C THR A 285 21.25 -7.41 -22.09
N SER A 286 21.50 -6.39 -22.95
CA SER A 286 22.14 -5.11 -22.58
C SER A 286 21.16 -3.95 -22.33
N THR A 287 19.85 -4.23 -22.44
CA THR A 287 18.81 -3.30 -22.02
C THR A 287 18.57 -3.40 -20.50
N VAL A 288 18.54 -2.25 -19.83
CA VAL A 288 18.07 -2.17 -18.44
C VAL A 288 16.56 -2.03 -18.53
N ASN A 289 15.83 -3.05 -18.06
CA ASN A 289 14.37 -2.98 -17.97
C ASN A 289 13.97 -1.85 -17.01
N ALA A 290 13.43 -0.76 -17.56
CA ALA A 290 12.87 0.34 -16.79
C ALA A 290 11.44 -0.05 -16.36
N GLY A 291 11.36 -1.00 -15.44
CA GLY A 291 10.14 -1.32 -14.72
C GLY A 291 9.80 -0.21 -13.72
N LEU A 292 8.50 0.03 -13.49
CA LEU A 292 7.98 1.14 -12.68
C LEU A 292 8.74 1.44 -11.36
N PHE A 293 9.14 0.40 -10.62
CA PHE A 293 9.88 0.50 -9.34
C PHE A 293 11.26 -0.18 -9.39
N SER A 294 11.82 -0.38 -10.59
CA SER A 294 13.18 -0.93 -10.78
C SER A 294 14.20 -0.11 -9.98
N GLY A 295 15.15 -0.73 -9.30
CA GLY A 295 16.16 -0.04 -8.49
C GLY A 295 15.67 0.59 -7.17
N CYS A 296 14.40 0.43 -6.78
CA CYS A 296 13.89 0.89 -5.47
C CYS A 296 14.44 0.03 -4.31
N SER A 297 15.74 0.15 -4.01
CA SER A 297 16.48 -0.79 -3.18
C SER A 297 15.96 -0.95 -1.75
N ASN A 298 15.44 0.13 -1.15
CA ASN A 298 14.87 0.14 0.20
C ASN A 298 13.38 -0.22 0.27
N LEU A 299 12.73 -0.56 -0.85
CA LEU A 299 11.33 -0.92 -0.88
C LEU A 299 11.10 -2.23 -0.12
N THR A 300 10.24 -2.17 0.90
CA THR A 300 9.90 -3.30 1.77
C THR A 300 8.42 -3.64 1.73
N ASP A 301 7.55 -2.64 1.55
CA ASP A 301 6.10 -2.80 1.56
C ASP A 301 5.46 -2.41 0.22
N ILE A 302 4.76 -3.38 -0.38
CA ILE A 302 4.03 -3.23 -1.64
C ILE A 302 2.51 -3.45 -1.44
N SER A 303 2.02 -3.37 -0.20
CA SER A 303 0.59 -3.56 0.14
C SER A 303 -0.34 -2.59 -0.56
N ALA A 304 0.12 -1.37 -0.84
CA ALA A 304 -0.65 -0.36 -1.59
C ALA A 304 -1.04 -0.82 -3.00
N LEU A 305 -0.34 -1.82 -3.56
CA LEU A 305 -0.62 -2.36 -4.89
C LEU A 305 -1.59 -3.56 -4.89
N ALA A 306 -2.08 -4.00 -3.73
CA ALA A 306 -2.83 -5.25 -3.61
C ALA A 306 -4.11 -5.29 -4.45
N ASP A 307 -4.87 -4.19 -4.47
CA ASP A 307 -6.14 -4.06 -5.19
C ASP A 307 -6.00 -3.48 -6.62
N TRP A 308 -4.78 -3.42 -7.17
CA TRP A 308 -4.53 -2.90 -8.53
C TRP A 308 -5.24 -3.72 -9.62
N LYS A 309 -6.17 -3.09 -10.33
CA LYS A 309 -6.72 -3.62 -11.58
C LYS A 309 -5.65 -3.56 -12.67
N LEU A 310 -5.19 -4.71 -13.16
CA LEU A 310 -4.23 -4.84 -14.27
C LEU A 310 -4.91 -5.15 -15.62
N THR A 311 -6.21 -4.92 -15.74
CA THR A 311 -6.96 -4.99 -17.01
C THR A 311 -8.16 -4.04 -16.91
N SER A 312 -8.40 -3.24 -17.95
CA SER A 312 -9.53 -2.32 -18.05
C SER A 312 -10.85 -3.06 -18.24
N ASP A 313 -11.97 -2.34 -18.06
CA ASP A 313 -13.31 -2.89 -18.33
C ASP A 313 -13.53 -3.18 -19.85
N GLU A 314 -12.63 -2.72 -20.74
CA GLU A 314 -12.60 -3.04 -22.18
C GLU A 314 -11.74 -4.27 -22.52
N GLY A 315 -11.01 -4.84 -21.55
CA GLY A 315 -10.11 -5.98 -21.74
C GLY A 315 -8.71 -5.61 -22.25
N LEU A 316 -8.41 -4.31 -22.37
CA LEU A 316 -7.06 -3.78 -22.60
C LEU A 316 -6.30 -3.70 -21.26
N GLY A 317 -4.99 -3.48 -21.31
CA GLY A 317 -4.17 -3.30 -20.11
C GLY A 317 -2.69 -3.51 -20.40
N PRO A 318 -1.82 -3.41 -19.38
CA PRO A 318 -0.39 -3.47 -19.57
C PRO A 318 0.04 -4.79 -20.19
N ASN A 319 0.84 -4.69 -21.25
CA ASN A 319 1.34 -5.84 -22.01
C ASN A 319 2.60 -6.47 -21.37
N THR A 320 3.35 -5.71 -20.57
CA THR A 320 4.57 -6.17 -19.88
C THR A 320 4.64 -5.61 -18.45
N LEU A 321 5.05 -6.46 -17.50
CA LEU A 321 5.49 -6.08 -16.15
C LEU A 321 7.01 -6.36 -15.98
N GLY A 322 7.76 -6.44 -17.08
CA GLY A 322 9.16 -6.83 -17.06
C GLY A 322 10.02 -5.91 -16.18
N GLY A 323 10.88 -6.47 -15.34
CA GLY A 323 11.71 -5.69 -14.41
C GLY A 323 10.97 -4.79 -13.41
N MET A 324 9.65 -4.91 -13.23
CA MET A 324 8.83 -3.98 -12.42
C MET A 324 9.38 -3.69 -11.02
N PHE A 325 10.00 -4.68 -10.38
CA PHE A 325 10.65 -4.58 -9.07
C PHE A 325 12.13 -5.02 -9.11
N GLN A 326 12.76 -5.05 -10.29
CA GLN A 326 14.14 -5.49 -10.44
C GLN A 326 15.07 -4.71 -9.48
N GLY A 327 15.94 -5.39 -8.75
CA GLY A 327 16.85 -4.75 -7.79
C GLY A 327 16.20 -4.20 -6.52
N CYS A 328 14.94 -4.52 -6.21
CA CYS A 328 14.32 -4.24 -4.90
C CYS A 328 14.89 -5.16 -3.81
N VAL A 329 16.17 -4.95 -3.44
CA VAL A 329 16.94 -5.86 -2.58
C VAL A 329 16.38 -6.04 -1.17
N HIS A 330 15.54 -5.14 -0.67
CA HIS A 330 14.88 -5.27 0.64
C HIS A 330 13.43 -5.80 0.58
N LEU A 331 12.90 -6.11 -0.61
CA LEU A 331 11.58 -6.73 -0.76
C LEU A 331 11.65 -8.22 -0.34
N THR A 332 10.97 -8.59 0.75
CA THR A 332 11.09 -9.94 1.35
C THR A 332 10.00 -10.92 0.94
N THR A 333 8.82 -10.45 0.52
CA THR A 333 7.68 -11.29 0.16
C THR A 333 6.75 -10.64 -0.87
N LEU A 334 6.06 -11.46 -1.67
CA LEU A 334 5.07 -11.02 -2.66
C LEU A 334 3.60 -11.14 -2.19
N ASN A 335 3.35 -11.47 -0.92
CA ASN A 335 2.02 -11.85 -0.41
C ASN A 335 0.90 -10.81 -0.64
N ALA A 336 1.22 -9.51 -0.69
CA ALA A 336 0.28 -8.46 -1.05
C ALA A 336 -0.32 -8.64 -2.46
N LEU A 337 0.46 -9.16 -3.40
CA LEU A 337 0.07 -9.29 -4.81
C LEU A 337 -0.71 -10.60 -5.10
N SER A 338 -1.11 -11.34 -4.07
CA SER A 338 -1.70 -12.69 -4.21
C SER A 338 -3.07 -12.73 -4.91
N HIS A 339 -3.68 -11.58 -5.18
CA HIS A 339 -4.98 -11.46 -5.88
C HIS A 339 -4.89 -10.83 -7.28
N TRP A 340 -3.68 -10.59 -7.81
CA TRP A 340 -3.48 -10.01 -9.13
C TRP A 340 -3.96 -10.92 -10.30
N GLU A 341 -4.83 -10.37 -11.16
CA GLU A 341 -5.27 -11.00 -12.41
C GLU A 341 -4.48 -10.46 -13.61
N LEU A 342 -3.55 -11.26 -14.14
CA LEU A 342 -2.58 -10.84 -15.17
C LEU A 342 -3.04 -11.20 -16.59
N ARG A 343 -4.31 -10.91 -16.91
CA ARG A 343 -4.96 -11.38 -18.16
C ARG A 343 -4.47 -10.67 -19.44
N SER A 344 -4.15 -9.38 -19.37
CA SER A 344 -3.57 -8.62 -20.49
C SER A 344 -2.08 -8.87 -20.69
N VAL A 345 -1.39 -9.35 -19.64
CA VAL A 345 0.07 -9.38 -19.58
C VAL A 345 0.63 -10.50 -20.45
N MET A 346 1.57 -10.13 -21.33
CA MET A 346 2.28 -11.02 -22.24
C MET A 346 3.73 -11.28 -21.79
N SER A 347 4.32 -10.39 -20.98
CA SER A 347 5.67 -10.54 -20.43
C SER A 347 5.76 -10.26 -18.92
N LEU A 348 6.55 -11.11 -18.23
CA LEU A 348 6.99 -10.95 -16.83
C LEU A 348 8.53 -10.99 -16.72
N ASN A 349 9.24 -10.76 -17.84
CA ASN A 349 10.69 -10.97 -17.93
C ASN A 349 11.47 -10.17 -16.88
N SER A 350 12.31 -10.85 -16.10
CA SER A 350 13.09 -10.24 -15.00
C SER A 350 12.29 -9.45 -13.94
N MET A 351 10.97 -9.65 -13.78
CA MET A 351 10.11 -8.84 -12.89
C MET A 351 10.64 -8.63 -11.46
N PHE A 352 11.24 -9.67 -10.86
CA PHE A 352 11.87 -9.65 -9.54
C PHE A 352 13.37 -10.00 -9.60
N ARG A 353 14.00 -9.78 -10.75
CA ARG A 353 15.44 -10.02 -10.93
C ARG A 353 16.25 -9.22 -9.91
N ASP A 354 17.36 -9.80 -9.44
CA ASP A 354 18.27 -9.19 -8.47
C ASP A 354 17.62 -8.79 -7.12
N CYS A 355 16.40 -9.27 -6.82
CA CYS A 355 15.71 -9.08 -5.53
C CYS A 355 16.32 -9.98 -4.43
N THR A 356 17.56 -9.68 -4.03
CA THR A 356 18.35 -10.58 -3.17
C THR A 356 17.77 -10.82 -1.77
N GLY A 357 16.90 -9.95 -1.25
CA GLY A 357 16.17 -10.14 0.01
C GLY A 357 14.89 -10.98 -0.09
N LEU A 358 14.45 -11.36 -1.30
CA LEU A 358 13.19 -12.06 -1.50
C LEU A 358 13.26 -13.50 -0.97
N THR A 359 12.43 -13.80 0.03
CA THR A 359 12.37 -15.14 0.66
C THR A 359 11.09 -15.90 0.32
N ASP A 360 10.00 -15.20 0.02
CA ASP A 360 8.68 -15.82 -0.17
C ASP A 360 7.89 -15.23 -1.36
N ALA A 361 7.93 -15.96 -2.48
CA ALA A 361 7.13 -15.74 -3.68
C ALA A 361 5.94 -16.72 -3.78
N SER A 362 5.47 -17.32 -2.68
CA SER A 362 4.33 -18.27 -2.69
C SER A 362 3.04 -17.68 -3.25
N ALA A 363 2.86 -16.35 -3.12
CA ALA A 363 1.75 -15.58 -3.68
C ALA A 363 1.45 -15.87 -5.16
N VAL A 364 2.51 -16.11 -5.96
CA VAL A 364 2.45 -16.32 -7.42
C VAL A 364 1.62 -17.56 -7.79
N ALA A 365 1.46 -18.54 -6.88
CA ALA A 365 0.62 -19.72 -7.10
C ALA A 365 -0.84 -19.39 -7.45
N ASN A 366 -1.33 -18.21 -7.04
CA ASN A 366 -2.69 -17.74 -7.28
C ASN A 366 -2.87 -17.01 -8.61
N TRP A 367 -1.78 -16.54 -9.23
CA TRP A 367 -1.83 -15.69 -10.41
C TRP A 367 -2.42 -16.43 -11.63
N TYR A 368 -3.05 -15.67 -12.53
CA TYR A 368 -3.49 -16.17 -13.85
C TYR A 368 -2.59 -15.56 -14.93
N ILE A 369 -1.66 -16.35 -15.46
CA ILE A 369 -0.61 -15.95 -16.42
C ILE A 369 -0.63 -16.79 -17.69
N TYR A 370 -1.76 -17.42 -18.03
CA TYR A 370 -1.91 -18.29 -19.21
C TYR A 370 -1.56 -17.58 -20.53
N ASN A 371 -1.69 -16.26 -20.58
CA ASN A 371 -1.37 -15.42 -21.74
C ASN A 371 0.08 -14.92 -21.77
N VAL A 372 0.88 -15.16 -20.72
CA VAL A 372 2.28 -14.71 -20.65
C VAL A 372 3.14 -15.61 -21.54
N GLN A 373 3.72 -15.01 -22.56
CA GLN A 373 4.57 -15.66 -23.57
C GLN A 373 6.05 -15.55 -23.22
N ASP A 374 6.44 -14.55 -22.41
CA ASP A 374 7.82 -14.36 -21.93
C ASP A 374 7.91 -14.06 -20.41
N PRO A 375 7.96 -15.11 -19.56
CA PRO A 375 8.38 -15.00 -18.16
C PRO A 375 9.90 -15.02 -17.90
N MET A 376 10.77 -14.80 -18.90
CA MET A 376 12.20 -15.17 -18.79
C MET A 376 12.94 -14.50 -17.63
N GLY A 377 13.58 -15.33 -16.80
CA GLY A 377 14.46 -14.87 -15.71
C GLY A 377 13.76 -14.09 -14.59
N MET A 378 12.44 -14.26 -14.41
CA MET A 378 11.61 -13.54 -13.43
C MET A 378 12.23 -13.47 -12.01
N PHE A 379 12.89 -14.54 -11.57
CA PHE A 379 13.60 -14.65 -10.28
C PHE A 379 15.13 -14.84 -10.43
N TYR A 380 15.74 -14.28 -11.48
CA TYR A 380 17.19 -14.31 -11.66
C TYR A 380 17.90 -13.64 -10.47
N ASN A 381 18.98 -14.24 -9.98
CA ASN A 381 19.76 -13.76 -8.83
C ASN A 381 18.90 -13.42 -7.58
N CYS A 382 17.99 -14.32 -7.20
CA CYS A 382 17.25 -14.29 -5.94
C CYS A 382 17.75 -15.37 -4.95
N PRO A 383 18.99 -15.29 -4.43
CA PRO A 383 19.67 -16.39 -3.72
C PRO A 383 19.09 -16.77 -2.36
N ASN A 384 18.12 -16.01 -1.82
CA ASN A 384 17.48 -16.28 -0.53
C ASN A 384 16.03 -16.80 -0.67
N LEU A 385 15.57 -17.11 -1.87
CA LEU A 385 14.19 -17.53 -2.13
C LEU A 385 13.90 -18.94 -1.55
N GLU A 386 13.25 -19.00 -0.38
CA GLU A 386 12.93 -20.25 0.32
C GLU A 386 11.57 -20.85 -0.10
N ARG A 387 10.60 -20.02 -0.54
CA ARG A 387 9.27 -20.46 -0.99
C ARG A 387 8.91 -19.80 -2.33
N ILE A 388 8.45 -20.58 -3.31
CA ILE A 388 7.96 -20.08 -4.60
C ILE A 388 6.61 -20.70 -4.95
N GLY A 389 5.70 -19.87 -5.45
CA GLY A 389 4.39 -20.29 -5.92
C GLY A 389 4.43 -20.56 -7.42
N ILE A 390 3.95 -21.74 -7.84
CA ILE A 390 3.78 -22.10 -9.25
C ILE A 390 2.27 -22.10 -9.55
N PRO A 391 1.78 -21.29 -10.50
CA PRO A 391 0.38 -21.30 -10.89
C PRO A 391 -0.11 -22.69 -11.31
N SER A 392 -1.43 -22.92 -11.24
CA SER A 392 -1.98 -24.16 -11.79
C SER A 392 -1.71 -24.27 -13.30
N TYR A 393 -1.76 -25.49 -13.86
CA TYR A 393 -1.55 -25.70 -15.30
C TYR A 393 -2.47 -24.81 -16.16
N LYS A 394 -3.76 -24.72 -15.78
CA LYS A 394 -4.79 -23.88 -16.39
C LYS A 394 -4.58 -22.38 -16.22
N ASN A 395 -3.71 -21.99 -15.29
CA ASN A 395 -3.29 -20.60 -15.07
C ASN A 395 -1.93 -20.27 -15.72
N GLY A 396 -1.32 -21.20 -16.48
CA GLY A 396 -0.02 -20.96 -17.15
C GLY A 396 1.21 -21.50 -16.42
N GLY A 397 1.05 -22.36 -15.40
CA GLY A 397 2.16 -22.91 -14.61
C GLY A 397 3.26 -23.63 -15.42
N TYR A 398 2.92 -24.20 -16.58
CA TYR A 398 3.89 -24.82 -17.48
C TYR A 398 4.82 -23.80 -18.17
N ALA A 399 4.26 -22.69 -18.69
CA ALA A 399 5.05 -21.61 -19.29
C ALA A 399 5.96 -20.93 -18.25
N PHE A 400 5.41 -20.69 -17.05
CA PHE A 400 6.17 -20.17 -15.90
C PHE A 400 7.42 -20.99 -15.58
N ILE A 401 7.28 -22.33 -15.57
CA ILE A 401 8.40 -23.23 -15.32
C ILE A 401 9.40 -23.14 -16.47
N ASN A 402 8.98 -23.34 -17.71
CA ASN A 402 9.89 -23.41 -18.85
C ASN A 402 10.73 -22.13 -19.05
N SER A 403 10.22 -20.96 -18.65
CA SER A 403 10.95 -19.68 -18.75
C SER A 403 11.72 -19.28 -17.48
N ASN A 404 11.59 -20.04 -16.38
CA ASN A 404 12.47 -19.96 -15.20
C ASN A 404 13.47 -21.12 -15.12
N VAL A 405 13.35 -22.14 -15.99
CA VAL A 405 14.38 -23.15 -16.26
C VAL A 405 15.62 -22.50 -16.87
N PRO A 406 16.84 -22.81 -16.40
CA PRO A 406 18.07 -22.42 -17.08
C PRO A 406 18.14 -23.10 -18.47
N TYR A 407 18.18 -22.31 -19.54
CA TYR A 407 18.19 -22.82 -20.91
C TYR A 407 19.51 -23.53 -21.24
N GLY A 408 19.54 -24.86 -21.15
CA GLY A 408 20.71 -25.67 -21.45
C GLY A 408 20.62 -26.34 -22.83
N ASP A 409 21.34 -25.82 -23.83
CA ASP A 409 22.56 -26.48 -24.35
C ASP A 409 23.21 -25.71 -25.54
N THR A 410 24.50 -26.00 -25.73
CA THR A 410 25.40 -25.79 -26.89
C THR A 410 25.33 -24.56 -27.81
N SER A 411 26.51 -23.94 -27.89
CA SER A 411 27.12 -23.20 -29.01
C SER A 411 26.92 -21.68 -29.12
N SER A 412 28.02 -20.96 -28.89
CA SER A 412 28.29 -19.58 -29.33
C SER A 412 27.42 -18.43 -28.78
N SER A 413 27.31 -18.34 -27.46
CA SER A 413 27.58 -17.05 -26.82
C SER A 413 28.34 -17.25 -25.50
N SER A 414 29.19 -16.28 -25.16
CA SER A 414 29.86 -16.18 -23.86
C SER A 414 29.48 -14.83 -23.27
N ASP A 415 28.56 -14.82 -22.31
CA ASP A 415 28.48 -13.86 -21.18
C ASP A 415 27.16 -13.98 -20.38
N ILE A 416 26.12 -14.65 -20.89
CA ILE A 416 24.93 -14.99 -20.07
C ILE A 416 25.28 -16.06 -19.02
N GLY A 417 25.58 -15.60 -17.81
CA GLY A 417 25.70 -16.42 -16.60
C GLY A 417 24.35 -16.99 -16.17
N LEU A 418 23.90 -18.04 -16.87
CA LEU A 418 22.64 -18.73 -16.61
C LEU A 418 22.57 -19.27 -15.17
N ASN A 419 21.34 -19.42 -14.67
CA ASN A 419 21.03 -19.60 -13.25
C ASN A 419 21.33 -21.04 -12.74
N VAL A 420 22.60 -21.46 -12.80
CA VAL A 420 23.07 -22.83 -12.53
C VAL A 420 23.00 -23.26 -11.07
N ASP A 421 22.87 -22.30 -10.14
CA ASP A 421 22.67 -22.56 -8.71
C ASP A 421 21.17 -22.60 -8.32
N MET A 422 20.24 -22.56 -9.29
CA MET A 422 18.81 -22.75 -9.00
C MET A 422 18.56 -24.16 -8.43
N PRO A 423 17.96 -24.29 -7.23
CA PRO A 423 18.23 -25.43 -6.35
C PRO A 423 17.14 -26.49 -6.51
N GLN A 424 17.29 -27.68 -5.88
CA GLN A 424 16.15 -28.60 -5.88
C GLN A 424 14.99 -28.05 -5.03
N ILE A 425 13.80 -28.15 -5.61
CA ILE A 425 12.54 -27.73 -5.03
C ILE A 425 11.66 -28.96 -4.78
N MET A 426 10.91 -28.95 -3.68
CA MET A 426 9.92 -29.97 -3.33
C MET A 426 8.57 -29.32 -2.97
N ARG A 427 7.46 -30.03 -3.19
CA ARG A 427 6.12 -29.51 -2.84
C ARG A 427 6.03 -29.32 -1.32
N GLU A 428 5.35 -28.28 -0.87
CA GLU A 428 5.28 -27.91 0.55
C GLU A 428 4.66 -28.99 1.47
N ASP A 429 3.85 -29.90 0.93
CA ASP A 429 3.31 -31.07 1.64
C ASP A 429 4.27 -32.30 1.66
N GLY A 430 5.41 -32.21 0.99
CA GLY A 430 6.40 -33.27 0.86
C GLY A 430 6.05 -34.40 -0.11
N ALA A 431 4.97 -34.29 -0.89
CA ALA A 431 4.51 -35.37 -1.77
C ALA A 431 5.30 -35.52 -3.09
N TYR A 432 5.94 -34.46 -3.56
CA TYR A 432 6.66 -34.42 -4.85
C TYR A 432 8.00 -33.67 -4.73
N GLY A 433 8.96 -34.01 -5.60
CA GLY A 433 10.35 -33.57 -5.48
C GLY A 433 11.17 -34.44 -4.52
N PRO A 434 12.36 -33.98 -4.10
CA PRO A 434 13.05 -32.79 -4.59
C PRO A 434 13.57 -32.97 -6.02
N TRP A 435 13.43 -31.94 -6.87
CA TRP A 435 13.83 -31.93 -8.28
C TRP A 435 14.45 -30.60 -8.67
N THR A 436 15.39 -30.59 -9.63
CA THR A 436 15.82 -29.34 -10.28
C THR A 436 14.70 -28.77 -11.16
N TRP A 437 14.77 -27.49 -11.52
CA TRP A 437 13.81 -26.87 -12.45
C TRP A 437 13.71 -27.62 -13.79
N GLU A 438 14.85 -28.02 -14.34
CA GLU A 438 14.92 -28.85 -15.55
C GLU A 438 14.21 -30.20 -15.37
N GLN A 439 14.37 -30.86 -14.22
CA GLN A 439 13.68 -32.12 -13.89
C GLN A 439 12.18 -31.95 -13.66
N LEU A 440 11.73 -30.81 -13.12
CA LEU A 440 10.31 -30.49 -12.97
C LEU A 440 9.68 -30.21 -14.35
N SER A 441 10.33 -29.41 -15.18
CA SER A 441 9.97 -29.14 -16.59
C SER A 441 9.84 -30.43 -17.39
N ASN A 442 10.90 -31.25 -17.41
CA ASN A 442 10.94 -32.53 -18.12
C ASN A 442 9.90 -33.55 -17.64
N ARG A 443 9.31 -33.39 -16.45
CA ARG A 443 8.17 -34.20 -15.99
C ARG A 443 6.85 -33.67 -16.52
N LEU A 444 6.62 -32.36 -16.42
CA LEU A 444 5.38 -31.74 -16.88
C LEU A 444 5.22 -31.80 -18.41
N ALA A 445 6.33 -31.77 -19.15
CA ALA A 445 6.37 -31.94 -20.60
C ALA A 445 5.97 -33.35 -21.11
N GLN A 446 5.58 -34.28 -20.23
CA GLN A 446 5.11 -35.63 -20.60
C GLN A 446 3.58 -35.74 -20.74
N GLU A 447 2.83 -34.67 -20.42
CA GLU A 447 1.37 -34.56 -20.62
C GLU A 447 0.52 -35.73 -20.08
N ASP A 448 0.91 -36.28 -18.91
CA ASP A 448 0.16 -37.33 -18.22
C ASP A 448 -0.75 -36.79 -17.09
N ASP A 449 -1.65 -37.65 -16.58
CA ASP A 449 -2.56 -37.32 -15.48
C ASP A 449 -1.80 -36.91 -14.19
N ASP A 450 -0.56 -37.41 -14.01
CA ASP A 450 0.31 -37.08 -12.88
C ASP A 450 0.86 -35.63 -13.00
N GLY A 451 1.18 -35.15 -14.20
CA GLY A 451 1.60 -33.78 -14.46
C GLY A 451 0.53 -32.72 -14.16
N GLU A 452 -0.72 -32.94 -14.58
CA GLU A 452 -1.86 -32.09 -14.19
C GLU A 452 -2.13 -32.18 -12.68
N ALA A 453 -2.00 -33.37 -12.07
CA ALA A 453 -2.13 -33.54 -10.61
C ALA A 453 -1.02 -32.82 -9.80
N MET A 454 0.20 -32.71 -10.35
CA MET A 454 1.33 -32.00 -9.74
C MET A 454 1.13 -30.47 -9.68
N LEU A 455 0.40 -29.91 -10.66
CA LEU A 455 0.04 -28.48 -10.71
C LEU A 455 -1.41 -28.18 -10.30
N ALA A 456 -2.10 -29.15 -9.68
CA ALA A 456 -3.46 -28.93 -9.21
C ALA A 456 -3.51 -27.83 -8.12
N HIS A 457 -4.44 -26.89 -8.28
CA HIS A 457 -4.77 -25.80 -7.34
C HIS A 457 -3.73 -24.70 -7.10
N GLY A 458 -2.60 -24.67 -7.83
CA GLY A 458 -1.54 -23.68 -7.62
C GLY A 458 -0.64 -24.12 -6.48
N THR A 459 0.57 -24.55 -6.84
CA THR A 459 1.41 -25.34 -5.95
C THR A 459 2.53 -24.50 -5.36
N VAL A 460 2.64 -24.46 -4.03
CA VAL A 460 3.81 -23.89 -3.35
C VAL A 460 4.93 -24.94 -3.28
N TRP A 461 6.11 -24.53 -3.72
CA TRP A 461 7.34 -25.31 -3.69
C TRP A 461 8.33 -24.65 -2.73
N VAL A 462 9.01 -25.48 -1.93
CA VAL A 462 9.96 -25.06 -0.90
C VAL A 462 11.37 -25.47 -1.30
N HIS A 463 12.29 -24.54 -1.13
CA HIS A 463 13.72 -24.69 -1.35
C HIS A 463 14.43 -25.10 -0.04
N THR A 464 14.83 -26.37 0.04
CA THR A 464 15.76 -26.83 1.10
C THR A 464 16.76 -27.85 0.54
N PRO A 465 17.86 -27.41 -0.11
CA PRO A 465 18.88 -28.27 -0.67
C PRO A 465 19.56 -28.99 0.48
N SER A 466 19.18 -30.23 0.75
CA SER A 466 19.48 -30.85 2.04
C SER A 466 20.10 -32.22 1.89
N TRP A 467 21.02 -32.52 2.78
CA TRP A 467 21.55 -33.86 2.99
C TRP A 467 20.99 -34.43 4.30
N ILE A 468 20.93 -35.75 4.40
CA ILE A 468 20.22 -36.47 5.47
C ILE A 468 21.21 -37.32 6.26
N ILE A 469 21.12 -37.26 7.58
CA ILE A 469 21.80 -38.20 8.49
C ILE A 469 20.80 -39.25 8.97
N ASP A 470 21.11 -40.51 8.67
CA ASP A 470 20.42 -41.66 9.26
C ASP A 470 21.25 -42.21 10.43
N TYR A 471 20.68 -42.22 11.63
CA TYR A 471 21.37 -42.71 12.83
C TYR A 471 21.17 -44.21 12.99
N ASN A 472 22.26 -44.97 12.91
CA ASN A 472 22.23 -46.42 13.09
C ASN A 472 22.58 -46.80 14.53
N SER A 473 21.74 -47.61 15.18
CA SER A 473 21.93 -48.02 16.57
C SER A 473 23.17 -48.88 16.80
N ASN A 474 23.76 -49.46 15.75
CA ASN A 474 25.00 -50.26 15.77
C ASN A 474 25.02 -51.36 16.86
N GLY A 475 23.87 -52.00 17.09
CA GLY A 475 23.68 -53.02 18.12
C GLY A 475 23.12 -52.52 19.45
N GLY A 476 22.68 -51.25 19.53
CA GLY A 476 21.75 -50.75 20.54
C GLY A 476 20.27 -50.93 20.13
N MET A 477 19.35 -50.62 21.05
CA MET A 477 17.90 -50.68 20.85
C MET A 477 17.26 -49.28 20.87
N GLY A 478 16.02 -49.17 20.39
CA GLY A 478 15.28 -47.91 20.27
C GLY A 478 15.27 -47.37 18.83
N SER A 479 14.84 -46.12 18.67
CA SER A 479 14.78 -45.42 17.39
C SER A 479 15.22 -43.95 17.55
N MET A 480 15.77 -43.40 16.47
CA MET A 480 16.01 -41.97 16.29
C MET A 480 15.42 -41.52 14.94
N PRO A 481 14.82 -40.33 14.86
CA PRO A 481 14.49 -39.72 13.57
C PRO A 481 15.79 -39.33 12.85
N SER A 482 15.78 -39.37 11.52
CA SER A 482 16.85 -38.82 10.68
C SER A 482 16.97 -37.30 10.91
N SER A 483 18.17 -36.75 10.78
CA SER A 483 18.36 -35.29 10.71
C SER A 483 18.46 -34.84 9.26
N THR A 484 17.80 -33.75 8.91
CA THR A 484 17.92 -33.08 7.61
C THR A 484 18.66 -31.76 7.82
N THR A 485 19.60 -31.41 6.94
CA THR A 485 20.42 -30.18 7.07
C THR A 485 20.77 -29.60 5.70
N LYS A 486 20.76 -28.27 5.58
CA LYS A 486 21.04 -27.57 4.31
C LYS A 486 22.47 -27.85 3.83
N LEU A 487 22.68 -27.83 2.51
CA LEU A 487 23.93 -28.24 1.83
C LEU A 487 25.17 -27.42 2.24
N LYS A 488 25.00 -26.13 2.50
CA LYS A 488 26.06 -25.24 2.98
C LYS A 488 26.39 -25.43 4.46
N ASP A 489 25.46 -25.95 5.25
CA ASP A 489 25.54 -26.03 6.71
C ASP A 489 26.14 -27.36 7.19
N ALA A 490 26.62 -27.36 8.42
CA ALA A 490 26.99 -28.57 9.16
C ALA A 490 25.87 -28.95 10.13
N ALA A 491 25.53 -30.24 10.18
CA ALA A 491 24.51 -30.75 11.07
C ALA A 491 25.03 -30.78 12.51
N THR A 492 24.31 -30.13 13.42
CA THR A 492 24.56 -30.27 14.86
C THR A 492 24.07 -31.65 15.30
N LEU A 493 24.99 -32.54 15.70
CA LEU A 493 24.63 -33.94 15.95
C LEU A 493 23.74 -34.10 17.20
N PRO A 494 22.57 -34.74 17.08
CA PRO A 494 21.63 -34.88 18.18
C PRO A 494 22.15 -35.83 19.26
N ARG A 495 21.56 -35.71 20.46
CA ARG A 495 21.81 -36.63 21.56
C ARG A 495 21.34 -38.03 21.18
N CYS A 496 22.23 -39.01 21.27
CA CYS A 496 21.86 -40.41 21.06
C CYS A 496 20.76 -40.83 22.05
N THR A 497 19.61 -41.26 21.52
CA THR A 497 18.48 -41.81 22.30
C THR A 497 18.46 -43.35 22.30
N PHE A 498 19.28 -43.99 21.47
CA PHE A 498 19.45 -45.44 21.50
C PHE A 498 19.98 -45.90 22.86
N LEU A 499 19.55 -47.09 23.29
CA LEU A 499 19.95 -47.70 24.55
C LEU A 499 20.61 -49.05 24.30
N ARG A 500 21.84 -49.22 24.79
CA ARG A 500 22.57 -50.49 24.72
C ARG A 500 23.00 -50.91 26.12
N PHE A 501 22.23 -51.80 26.74
CA PHE A 501 22.49 -52.25 28.12
C PHE A 501 23.90 -52.82 28.28
N GLY A 502 24.66 -52.32 29.26
CA GLY A 502 26.07 -52.71 29.48
C GLY A 502 27.07 -52.04 28.53
N TYR A 503 26.69 -50.96 27.83
CA TYR A 503 27.55 -50.16 26.98
C TYR A 503 27.27 -48.67 27.19
N GLU A 504 28.30 -47.84 27.11
CA GLU A 504 28.17 -46.38 27.04
C GLU A 504 28.30 -45.91 25.59
N PHE A 505 27.51 -44.90 25.22
CA PHE A 505 27.65 -44.21 23.95
C PHE A 505 28.88 -43.29 24.04
N ILE A 506 29.84 -43.45 23.12
CA ILE A 506 31.10 -42.68 23.10
C ILE A 506 31.19 -41.67 21.95
N GLY A 507 30.15 -41.56 21.13
CA GLY A 507 30.10 -40.68 19.97
C GLY A 507 29.48 -41.36 18.75
N TRP A 508 29.30 -40.58 17.70
CA TRP A 508 28.92 -40.99 16.37
C TRP A 508 30.17 -41.22 15.51
N SER A 509 30.13 -42.18 14.58
CA SER A 509 31.18 -42.34 13.57
C SER A 509 30.58 -42.66 12.19
N THR A 510 31.31 -42.31 11.13
CA THR A 510 30.94 -42.60 9.73
C THR A 510 31.14 -44.06 9.34
N GLN A 511 31.77 -44.87 10.21
CA GLN A 511 31.98 -46.30 10.03
C GLN A 511 31.46 -47.07 11.25
N PRO A 512 30.89 -48.29 11.07
CA PRO A 512 30.37 -49.09 12.18
C PRO A 512 31.46 -49.62 13.12
N THR A 513 32.73 -49.62 12.69
CA THR A 513 33.88 -50.18 13.44
C THR A 513 34.95 -49.16 13.85
N ASP A 514 34.87 -47.90 13.42
CA ASP A 514 35.81 -46.87 13.86
C ASP A 514 35.44 -46.39 15.28
N THR A 515 36.42 -46.44 16.18
CA THR A 515 36.32 -46.05 17.60
C THR A 515 37.36 -44.99 17.98
N ILE A 516 38.03 -44.41 16.98
CA ILE A 516 39.08 -43.39 17.11
C ILE A 516 38.53 -42.05 16.59
N THR A 517 37.87 -42.03 15.43
CA THR A 517 37.20 -40.83 14.90
C THR A 517 35.75 -40.78 15.38
N LEU A 518 35.50 -39.99 16.43
CA LEU A 518 34.22 -39.92 17.14
C LEU A 518 33.71 -38.48 17.26
N TYR A 519 32.52 -38.22 16.73
CA TYR A 519 31.81 -36.95 16.84
C TYR A 519 30.79 -36.99 18.00
N GLN A 520 30.79 -36.00 18.88
CA GLN A 520 29.96 -35.97 20.07
C GLN A 520 28.56 -35.39 19.81
N THR A 521 27.71 -35.44 20.84
CA THR A 521 26.43 -34.70 20.84
C THR A 521 26.71 -33.20 20.85
N GLY A 522 26.15 -32.47 19.90
CA GLY A 522 26.40 -31.03 19.71
C GLY A 522 27.54 -30.71 18.76
N ASP A 523 28.36 -31.68 18.34
CA ASP A 523 29.40 -31.45 17.34
C ASP A 523 28.76 -31.12 15.99
N SER A 524 29.35 -30.17 15.27
CA SER A 524 29.00 -29.88 13.88
C SER A 524 29.66 -30.90 12.94
N TRP A 525 28.87 -31.77 12.32
CA TRP A 525 29.34 -32.70 11.31
C TRP A 525 28.90 -32.28 9.91
N ARG A 526 29.73 -32.55 8.90
CA ARG A 526 29.41 -32.40 7.47
C ARG A 526 30.28 -33.40 6.70
N PRO A 527 29.75 -34.16 5.72
CA PRO A 527 30.60 -34.94 4.84
C PRO A 527 31.45 -34.00 3.97
N ALA A 528 32.61 -34.47 3.48
CA ALA A 528 33.55 -33.63 2.72
C ALA A 528 32.97 -33.10 1.40
N ASP A 529 32.09 -33.89 0.78
CA ASP A 529 31.34 -33.61 -0.45
C ASP A 529 29.87 -33.99 -0.18
N PRO A 530 29.07 -33.10 0.45
CA PRO A 530 27.65 -33.35 0.67
C PRO A 530 26.92 -33.22 -0.65
N LYS A 531 26.09 -34.21 -0.97
CA LYS A 531 25.24 -34.21 -2.16
C LYS A 531 23.80 -34.05 -1.77
N GLU A 532 23.07 -33.34 -2.61
CA GLU A 532 21.65 -33.06 -2.40
C GLU A 532 20.87 -34.37 -2.31
N SER A 533 19.96 -34.44 -1.34
CA SER A 533 19.15 -35.61 -1.00
C SER A 533 19.94 -36.88 -0.60
N ALA A 534 21.27 -36.82 -0.51
CA ALA A 534 22.08 -37.97 -0.15
C ALA A 534 21.96 -38.29 1.35
N ARG A 535 21.82 -39.60 1.64
CA ARG A 535 21.75 -40.15 2.99
C ARG A 535 23.14 -40.63 3.42
N TYR A 536 23.58 -40.14 4.57
CA TYR A 536 24.84 -40.51 5.20
C TYR A 536 24.53 -41.18 6.54
N THR A 537 25.00 -42.40 6.74
CA THR A 537 24.75 -43.13 7.99
C THR A 537 25.79 -42.78 9.03
N LEU A 538 25.36 -42.29 10.20
CA LEU A 538 26.20 -42.21 11.38
C LEU A 538 25.87 -43.37 12.34
N TYR A 539 26.90 -44.15 12.66
CA TYR A 539 26.80 -45.31 13.54
C TYR A 539 27.07 -44.87 14.97
N ALA A 540 26.16 -45.22 15.88
CA ALA A 540 26.41 -45.04 17.31
C ALA A 540 27.61 -45.89 17.71
N GLN A 541 28.63 -45.29 18.32
CA GLN A 541 29.78 -46.03 18.83
C GLN A 541 29.62 -46.31 20.32
N TRP A 542 29.98 -47.54 20.68
CA TRP A 542 29.62 -48.14 21.96
C TRP A 542 30.85 -48.73 22.64
N LYS A 543 31.40 -48.03 23.65
CA LYS A 543 32.35 -48.66 24.55
C LYS A 543 31.58 -49.63 25.44
N LYS A 544 31.97 -50.90 25.43
CA LYS A 544 31.43 -51.87 26.38
C LYS A 544 31.77 -51.38 27.78
N LEU A 545 30.77 -51.26 28.65
CA LEU A 545 31.00 -51.14 30.09
C LEU A 545 31.48 -52.51 30.54
N GLY A 546 32.79 -52.66 30.51
CA GLY A 546 33.43 -53.95 30.68
C GLY A 546 33.23 -54.49 32.09
N SER A 547 32.87 -55.76 32.18
CA SER A 547 33.39 -56.63 33.25
C SER A 547 34.90 -56.80 33.04
N SER A 548 35.64 -55.72 33.31
CA SER A 548 37.09 -55.57 33.24
C SER A 548 37.43 -54.39 34.16
N GLU A 549 38.13 -54.54 35.29
CA GLU A 549 39.29 -55.41 35.47
C GLU A 549 40.30 -55.30 34.31
N THR A 550 40.79 -54.07 34.15
CA THR A 550 42.24 -53.84 34.18
C THR A 550 42.58 -52.82 35.28
N GLY A 551 42.37 -53.23 36.53
CA GLY A 551 43.24 -52.73 37.60
C GLY A 551 44.69 -53.13 37.31
N PRO A 552 45.69 -52.53 37.97
CA PRO A 552 47.09 -52.92 37.77
C PRO A 552 47.27 -54.39 38.14
N ILE A 553 47.64 -55.22 37.16
CA ILE A 553 47.95 -56.64 37.39
C ILE A 553 49.30 -56.71 38.13
N SER A 554 49.25 -56.74 39.46
CA SER A 554 50.42 -56.89 40.31
C SER A 554 50.20 -57.89 41.44
N GLY A 555 50.40 -59.18 41.13
CA GLY A 555 50.71 -60.21 42.10
C GLY A 555 49.54 -61.07 42.61
N ASP A 556 49.74 -62.38 42.49
CA ASP A 556 48.92 -63.47 43.02
C ASP A 556 48.52 -63.30 44.50
N SER A 557 47.36 -62.71 44.77
CA SER A 557 46.83 -62.48 46.12
C SER A 557 45.30 -62.59 46.13
N GLY A 558 44.77 -63.71 46.63
CA GLY A 558 43.35 -64.05 46.58
C GLY A 558 42.48 -63.29 47.59
N MET A 559 42.19 -62.02 47.32
CA MET A 559 41.25 -61.19 48.10
C MET A 559 39.81 -61.23 47.58
N LEU A 560 38.85 -60.84 48.44
CA LEU A 560 37.44 -60.68 48.08
C LEU A 560 37.16 -59.25 47.55
N PRO A 561 36.26 -59.07 46.56
CA PRO A 561 35.84 -57.75 46.09
C PRO A 561 35.32 -56.84 47.21
N GLY A 562 35.64 -55.55 47.12
CA GLY A 562 35.31 -54.54 48.15
C GLY A 562 36.15 -54.61 49.43
N TRP A 563 37.09 -55.57 49.56
CA TRP A 563 38.00 -55.67 50.70
C TRP A 563 39.44 -55.39 50.29
N VAL A 564 40.12 -54.54 51.05
CA VAL A 564 41.54 -54.16 50.84
C VAL A 564 42.36 -54.62 52.04
N GLN A 565 43.46 -55.33 51.82
CA GLN A 565 44.37 -55.73 52.88
C GLN A 565 45.19 -54.52 53.35
N TYR A 566 45.02 -54.16 54.62
CA TYR A 566 45.64 -53.01 55.27
C TYR A 566 46.96 -53.36 55.98
N GLY A 567 47.25 -54.65 56.21
CA GLY A 567 48.52 -55.08 56.79
C GLY A 567 48.71 -56.59 56.88
N HIS A 568 49.94 -57.01 57.20
CA HIS A 568 50.28 -58.39 57.57
C HIS A 568 51.50 -58.45 58.52
N GLN A 569 51.64 -59.56 59.24
CA GLN A 569 52.83 -59.92 60.01
C GLN A 569 53.10 -61.44 59.93
N GLY A 570 54.36 -61.84 60.12
CA GLY A 570 54.77 -63.25 60.16
C GLY A 570 54.81 -63.97 58.80
N THR A 571 54.77 -63.24 57.69
CA THR A 571 54.58 -63.78 56.33
C THR A 571 55.85 -64.30 55.64
N GLN A 572 57.05 -64.03 56.16
CA GLN A 572 58.31 -64.51 55.60
C GLN A 572 59.32 -64.89 56.71
N GLY A 573 60.06 -65.98 56.48
CA GLY A 573 61.06 -66.52 57.40
C GLY A 573 61.31 -68.01 57.13
N THR A 574 62.34 -68.59 57.77
CA THR A 574 62.62 -70.03 57.73
C THR A 574 61.97 -70.74 58.91
N ILE A 575 61.23 -71.83 58.65
CA ILE A 575 60.57 -72.65 59.67
C ILE A 575 61.44 -73.89 59.95
N PRO A 576 61.97 -74.08 61.17
CA PRO A 576 62.69 -75.30 61.54
C PRO A 576 61.77 -76.55 61.54
N PRO A 577 62.31 -77.77 61.37
CA PRO A 577 61.54 -79.00 61.54
C PRO A 577 60.82 -79.05 62.89
N ASN A 578 59.55 -79.46 62.87
CA ASN A 578 58.63 -79.52 64.03
C ASN A 578 58.30 -78.17 64.70
N ALA A 579 58.66 -77.03 64.11
CA ALA A 579 58.19 -75.71 64.55
C ALA A 579 56.87 -75.32 63.83
N VAL A 580 56.06 -74.50 64.50
CA VAL A 580 54.84 -73.88 63.92
C VAL A 580 55.04 -72.37 63.89
N ALA A 581 54.79 -71.76 62.73
CA ALA A 581 54.78 -70.31 62.56
C ALA A 581 53.35 -69.82 62.28
N ASN A 582 52.99 -68.65 62.79
CA ASN A 582 51.69 -68.02 62.58
C ASN A 582 51.87 -66.73 61.77
N ALA A 583 51.06 -66.57 60.72
CA ALA A 583 50.92 -65.32 59.98
C ALA A 583 49.57 -64.66 60.32
N GLN A 584 49.52 -63.33 60.31
CA GLN A 584 48.29 -62.55 60.52
C GLN A 584 48.11 -61.53 59.40
N PHE A 585 46.84 -61.27 59.07
CA PHE A 585 46.39 -60.41 57.97
C PHE A 585 45.26 -59.51 58.49
N THR A 586 45.16 -58.28 57.99
CA THR A 586 44.12 -57.32 58.41
C THR A 586 43.51 -56.67 57.18
N ASN A 587 42.17 -56.68 57.07
CA ASN A 587 41.44 -56.20 55.90
C ASN A 587 40.43 -55.11 56.28
N HIS A 588 40.17 -54.19 55.35
CA HIS A 588 39.21 -53.09 55.47
C HIS A 588 38.17 -53.17 54.34
N TYR A 589 36.91 -52.80 54.60
CA TYR A 589 35.81 -52.85 53.63
C TYR A 589 35.51 -51.46 53.07
N ALA A 590 35.46 -51.33 51.75
CA ALA A 590 35.17 -50.10 51.02
C ALA A 590 34.39 -50.43 49.72
N PRO A 591 33.05 -50.26 49.70
CA PRO A 591 32.23 -50.61 48.54
C PRO A 591 32.34 -49.59 47.39
N GLY A 592 31.98 -50.04 46.18
CA GLY A 592 31.87 -49.20 44.99
C GLY A 592 30.74 -48.17 45.11
N ALA A 593 31.05 -46.91 44.83
CA ALA A 593 30.08 -45.82 44.85
C ALA A 593 29.04 -45.93 43.71
N VAL A 594 27.82 -45.45 43.97
CA VAL A 594 26.73 -45.37 42.99
C VAL A 594 26.50 -43.93 42.56
N THR A 595 26.13 -43.72 41.30
CA THR A 595 25.83 -42.39 40.73
C THR A 595 24.34 -42.21 40.45
N VAL A 596 23.82 -40.99 40.63
CA VAL A 596 22.41 -40.64 40.37
C VAL A 596 22.33 -39.32 39.60
N THR A 597 21.62 -39.31 38.48
CA THR A 597 21.32 -38.10 37.69
C THR A 597 19.87 -37.68 37.93
N LEU A 598 19.65 -36.40 38.24
CA LEU A 598 18.33 -35.82 38.46
C LEU A 598 17.86 -35.02 37.23
N LYS A 599 16.57 -35.10 36.91
CA LYS A 599 15.96 -34.42 35.75
C LYS A 599 14.58 -33.88 36.08
N PHE A 600 14.26 -32.71 35.53
CA PHE A 600 13.00 -31.98 35.75
C PHE A 600 12.55 -31.32 34.44
N THR A 601 11.29 -30.89 34.38
CA THR A 601 10.71 -30.24 33.20
C THR A 601 10.61 -28.74 33.42
N LYS A 602 10.84 -27.94 32.37
CA LYS A 602 10.64 -26.49 32.36
C LYS A 602 9.71 -26.06 31.22
N LEU A 603 8.71 -25.24 31.54
CA LEU A 603 7.80 -24.58 30.61
C LEU A 603 7.76 -23.06 30.84
N LEU A 604 7.39 -22.34 29.79
CA LEU A 604 7.07 -20.91 29.78
C LEU A 604 5.73 -20.75 29.03
N ASP A 605 4.72 -20.15 29.66
CA ASP A 605 3.35 -20.02 29.11
C ASP A 605 2.79 -21.37 28.61
N GLY A 606 3.08 -22.44 29.36
CA GLY A 606 2.72 -23.83 29.02
C GLY A 606 3.55 -24.48 27.91
N ASN A 607 4.40 -23.73 27.22
CA ASN A 607 5.18 -24.17 26.06
C ASN A 607 6.64 -24.50 26.42
N VAL A 608 7.33 -25.17 25.49
CA VAL A 608 8.79 -25.37 25.56
C VAL A 608 9.48 -24.00 25.45
N PRO A 609 10.28 -23.56 26.43
CA PRO A 609 10.89 -22.23 26.36
C PRO A 609 12.01 -22.17 25.33
N GLY A 610 12.02 -21.09 24.54
CA GLY A 610 13.17 -20.71 23.71
C GLY A 610 14.31 -20.05 24.50
N THR A 611 14.06 -19.66 25.76
CA THR A 611 15.00 -19.02 26.68
C THR A 611 15.50 -19.99 27.76
N GLN A 612 16.63 -19.65 28.38
CA GLN A 612 17.19 -20.40 29.51
C GLN A 612 16.83 -19.73 30.85
N PHE A 613 16.54 -20.57 31.85
CA PHE A 613 16.33 -20.24 33.25
C PHE A 613 17.34 -21.01 34.11
N ASP A 614 17.71 -20.45 35.26
CA ASP A 614 18.70 -21.03 36.18
C ASP A 614 18.02 -21.80 37.31
N PHE A 615 18.53 -23.00 37.60
CA PHE A 615 18.04 -23.89 38.66
C PHE A 615 19.19 -24.25 39.60
N GLN A 616 18.90 -24.45 40.88
CA GLN A 616 19.88 -24.91 41.86
C GLN A 616 19.46 -26.23 42.51
N LEU A 617 20.46 -27.03 42.87
CA LEU A 617 20.32 -28.24 43.68
C LEU A 617 20.91 -27.97 45.06
N LEU A 618 20.08 -28.15 46.09
CA LEU A 618 20.36 -27.85 47.49
C LEU A 618 20.45 -29.16 48.29
N ASP A 619 21.33 -29.23 49.28
CA ASP A 619 21.25 -30.29 50.32
C ASP A 619 20.18 -29.98 51.38
N SER A 620 19.97 -30.93 52.29
CA SER A 620 19.01 -30.82 53.40
C SER A 620 19.31 -29.70 54.42
N SER A 621 20.45 -29.01 54.33
CA SER A 621 20.75 -27.79 55.10
C SER A 621 20.44 -26.50 54.34
N GLY A 622 19.96 -26.60 53.09
CA GLY A 622 19.74 -25.46 52.19
C GLY A 622 21.02 -24.95 51.51
N LYS A 623 22.10 -25.73 51.52
CA LYS A 623 23.35 -25.35 50.86
C LYS A 623 23.34 -25.79 49.39
N GLN A 624 23.62 -24.85 48.51
CA GLN A 624 23.84 -25.08 47.07
C GLN A 624 25.00 -26.08 46.81
N LEU A 625 24.70 -27.12 46.04
CA LEU A 625 25.64 -28.15 45.59
C LEU A 625 25.97 -28.02 44.10
N GLN A 626 24.97 -27.69 43.27
CA GLN A 626 25.09 -27.54 41.82
C GLN A 626 24.10 -26.49 41.30
N THR A 627 24.30 -26.06 40.06
CA THR A 627 23.33 -25.31 39.25
C THR A 627 23.17 -25.97 37.89
N ALA A 628 21.98 -25.84 37.31
CA ALA A 628 21.65 -26.33 35.97
C ALA A 628 20.84 -25.27 35.21
N ARG A 629 20.80 -25.38 33.89
CA ARG A 629 19.90 -24.63 33.01
C ARG A 629 19.04 -25.59 32.20
N ASN A 630 17.87 -25.15 31.74
CA ASN A 630 17.08 -25.93 30.81
C ASN A 630 17.69 -25.94 29.41
N VAL A 631 17.61 -27.09 28.73
CA VAL A 631 17.84 -27.23 27.29
C VAL A 631 16.51 -27.63 26.66
N GLY A 632 15.87 -26.69 25.97
CA GLY A 632 14.43 -26.77 25.68
C GLY A 632 13.66 -26.93 26.99
N ALA A 633 12.87 -28.00 27.10
CA ALA A 633 12.08 -28.29 28.29
C ALA A 633 12.81 -29.11 29.37
N ILE A 634 14.07 -29.52 29.19
CA ILE A 634 14.75 -30.45 30.12
C ILE A 634 15.76 -29.71 31.00
N VAL A 635 15.56 -29.75 32.32
CA VAL A 635 16.60 -29.45 33.32
C VAL A 635 17.29 -30.76 33.69
N GLN A 636 18.63 -30.79 33.68
CA GLN A 636 19.42 -31.96 34.09
C GLN A 636 20.60 -31.49 34.97
N PHE A 637 20.75 -32.12 36.13
CA PHE A 637 21.89 -31.91 37.04
C PHE A 637 23.01 -32.93 36.79
N ASP A 638 24.24 -32.60 37.20
CA ASP A 638 25.38 -33.51 37.10
C ASP A 638 25.22 -34.70 38.06
N PRO A 639 25.79 -35.88 37.74
CA PRO A 639 25.62 -37.08 38.57
C PRO A 639 26.10 -36.87 40.01
N LEU A 640 25.20 -37.07 40.97
CA LEU A 640 25.52 -37.16 42.39
C LEU A 640 26.26 -38.47 42.68
N TRP A 641 27.38 -38.40 43.39
CA TRP A 641 28.20 -39.56 43.78
C TRP A 641 27.92 -39.95 45.23
N LEU A 642 27.37 -41.15 45.44
CA LEU A 642 26.97 -41.66 46.75
C LEU A 642 27.81 -42.90 47.10
N ASN A 643 28.65 -42.76 48.14
CA ASN A 643 29.66 -43.76 48.52
C ASN A 643 29.37 -44.46 49.86
N LYS A 644 28.17 -44.31 50.39
CA LYS A 644 27.68 -44.98 51.60
C LYS A 644 26.19 -45.30 51.46
N ALA A 645 25.78 -46.44 52.03
CA ALA A 645 24.37 -46.73 52.27
C ALA A 645 23.76 -45.73 53.27
N GLY A 646 22.47 -45.42 53.10
CA GLY A 646 21.75 -44.41 53.87
C GLY A 646 20.70 -43.67 53.04
N GLU A 647 19.98 -42.75 53.67
CA GLU A 647 19.01 -41.87 53.00
C GLU A 647 19.57 -40.46 52.85
N TYR A 648 19.37 -39.88 51.66
CA TYR A 648 19.81 -38.55 51.29
C TYR A 648 18.59 -37.75 50.83
N THR A 649 18.46 -36.50 51.29
CA THR A 649 17.37 -35.59 50.87
C THR A 649 17.98 -34.32 50.30
N TYR A 650 17.46 -33.91 49.14
CA TYR A 650 17.85 -32.72 48.39
C TYR A 650 16.61 -31.94 47.97
N PHE A 651 16.79 -30.66 47.67
CA PHE A 651 15.75 -29.80 47.11
C PHE A 651 16.22 -29.17 45.80
N VAL A 652 15.31 -29.01 44.84
CA VAL A 652 15.57 -28.31 43.59
C VAL A 652 14.55 -27.19 43.43
N ASN A 653 15.02 -25.98 43.10
CA ASN A 653 14.15 -24.88 42.69
C ASN A 653 14.79 -24.02 41.60
N GLU A 654 13.94 -23.27 40.90
CA GLU A 654 14.34 -22.22 39.97
C GLU A 654 14.82 -20.97 40.71
N THR A 655 15.67 -20.20 40.05
CA THR A 655 16.34 -19.02 40.63
C THR A 655 16.42 -17.89 39.61
N GLY A 656 16.30 -16.66 40.11
CA GLY A 656 16.34 -15.45 39.31
C GLY A 656 15.24 -14.46 39.69
N VAL A 657 15.28 -13.30 39.05
CA VAL A 657 14.20 -12.30 39.04
C VAL A 657 14.07 -11.80 37.61
N SER A 658 12.85 -11.46 37.19
CA SER A 658 12.59 -10.90 35.86
C SER A 658 11.51 -9.82 35.94
N ASP A 659 11.74 -8.73 35.23
CA ASP A 659 10.76 -7.65 35.11
C ASP A 659 9.60 -8.03 34.18
N THR A 660 9.80 -8.96 33.24
CA THR A 660 8.83 -9.34 32.20
C THR A 660 8.18 -10.72 32.38
N VAL A 661 8.67 -11.54 33.32
CA VAL A 661 8.19 -12.93 33.51
C VAL A 661 8.09 -13.24 35.00
N ASP A 662 7.01 -13.91 35.42
CA ASP A 662 6.86 -14.44 36.77
C ASP A 662 7.52 -15.81 36.90
N MET A 663 8.41 -15.95 37.90
CA MET A 663 9.26 -17.13 38.11
C MET A 663 8.58 -18.17 39.03
N ASP A 664 8.59 -19.44 38.60
CA ASP A 664 8.10 -20.56 39.40
C ASP A 664 9.11 -21.01 40.45
N THR A 665 8.93 -20.52 41.68
CA THR A 665 9.90 -20.67 42.78
C THR A 665 9.64 -21.88 43.69
N HIS A 666 8.71 -22.79 43.33
CA HIS A 666 8.39 -23.94 44.18
C HIS A 666 9.58 -24.91 44.34
N PRO A 667 9.80 -25.50 45.54
CA PRO A 667 10.82 -26.51 45.74
C PRO A 667 10.30 -27.92 45.43
N VAL A 668 11.09 -28.70 44.70
CA VAL A 668 10.87 -30.13 44.45
C VAL A 668 11.74 -30.94 45.41
N GLU A 669 11.15 -31.84 46.20
CA GLU A 669 11.87 -32.66 47.18
C GLU A 669 12.32 -34.00 46.54
N VAL A 670 13.62 -34.29 46.67
CA VAL A 670 14.26 -35.48 46.10
C VAL A 670 14.82 -36.34 47.24
N LYS A 671 14.31 -37.57 47.36
CA LYS A 671 14.85 -38.59 48.29
C LYS A 671 15.61 -39.64 47.51
N ILE A 672 16.81 -39.98 47.98
CA ILE A 672 17.61 -41.06 47.44
C ILE A 672 17.94 -42.03 48.58
N THR A 673 17.42 -43.24 48.49
CA THR A 673 17.73 -44.33 49.42
C THR A 673 18.80 -45.21 48.79
N VAL A 674 19.94 -45.35 49.46
CA VAL A 674 21.09 -46.14 49.01
C VAL A 674 21.25 -47.37 49.91
N THR A 675 21.28 -48.55 49.29
CA THR A 675 21.46 -49.85 49.97
C THR A 675 22.65 -50.59 49.37
N ASP A 676 23.15 -51.61 50.06
CA ASP A 676 24.07 -52.58 49.44
C ASP A 676 23.34 -53.37 48.35
N ASP A 677 24.05 -53.77 47.30
CA ASP A 677 23.55 -54.70 46.29
C ASP A 677 23.78 -56.15 46.75
N GLU A 678 22.72 -56.81 47.23
CA GLU A 678 22.75 -58.22 47.66
C GLU A 678 23.16 -59.18 46.52
N GLN A 679 22.99 -58.79 45.26
CA GLN A 679 23.28 -59.57 44.08
C GLN A 679 24.74 -59.34 43.60
N ASN A 680 25.26 -58.12 43.73
CA ASN A 680 26.65 -57.76 43.43
C ASN A 680 27.41 -57.31 44.68
N LYS A 681 27.72 -58.27 45.57
CA LYS A 681 28.36 -58.03 46.86
C LYS A 681 29.66 -57.23 46.73
N GLY A 682 29.62 -55.97 47.18
CA GLY A 682 30.71 -55.01 47.03
C GLY A 682 30.29 -53.68 46.40
N ASN A 683 29.10 -53.60 45.80
CA ASN A 683 28.56 -52.38 45.17
C ASN A 683 27.34 -51.83 45.91
N LEU A 684 27.11 -50.52 45.78
CA LEU A 684 25.90 -49.85 46.24
C LEU A 684 24.83 -49.74 45.13
N LYS A 685 23.56 -49.72 45.54
CA LYS A 685 22.39 -49.47 44.70
C LYS A 685 21.62 -48.28 45.25
N ALA A 686 21.24 -47.35 44.39
CA ALA A 686 20.34 -46.24 44.73
C ALA A 686 18.93 -46.47 44.16
N VAL A 687 17.90 -45.98 44.86
CA VAL A 687 16.57 -45.69 44.28
C VAL A 687 16.22 -44.24 44.55
N VAL A 688 15.55 -43.59 43.60
CA VAL A 688 15.17 -42.17 43.68
C VAL A 688 13.66 -42.05 43.80
N GLN A 689 13.20 -41.21 44.72
CA GLN A 689 11.81 -40.84 44.89
C GLN A 689 11.68 -39.31 44.83
N LEU A 690 10.94 -38.83 43.85
CA LEU A 690 10.58 -37.41 43.69
C LEU A 690 9.24 -37.16 44.39
N THR A 691 9.10 -36.02 45.08
CA THR A 691 7.87 -35.64 45.79
C THR A 691 7.47 -34.21 45.42
N GLY A 692 6.22 -34.02 44.99
CA GLY A 692 5.69 -32.76 44.48
C GLY A 692 5.39 -32.82 42.98
N ASP A 693 5.13 -31.66 42.37
CA ASP A 693 5.29 -31.50 40.91
C ASP A 693 6.79 -31.55 40.57
N THR A 694 7.12 -31.86 39.32
CA THR A 694 8.49 -31.88 38.78
C THR A 694 8.63 -30.98 37.54
N THR A 695 7.61 -30.16 37.29
CA THR A 695 7.50 -29.24 36.15
C THR A 695 7.42 -27.80 36.62
N PHE A 696 8.48 -27.04 36.41
CA PHE A 696 8.52 -25.60 36.65
C PHE A 696 7.80 -24.86 35.52
N ARG A 697 6.91 -23.91 35.83
CA ARG A 697 6.06 -23.21 34.83
C ARG A 697 6.07 -21.69 35.04
N ASN A 698 6.86 -20.99 34.22
CA ASN A 698 6.84 -19.52 34.22
C ASN A 698 5.67 -19.00 33.39
N THR A 699 5.25 -17.77 33.70
CA THR A 699 4.22 -17.05 32.93
C THR A 699 4.76 -15.67 32.55
N THR A 700 4.59 -15.25 31.30
CA THR A 700 4.93 -13.89 30.88
C THR A 700 3.96 -12.89 31.51
N LYS A 701 4.48 -11.76 31.99
CA LYS A 701 3.64 -10.74 32.61
C LYS A 701 2.78 -10.06 31.54
N PRO A 702 1.48 -9.86 31.79
CA PRO A 702 0.57 -9.31 30.80
C PRO A 702 0.92 -7.86 30.44
N ALA A 703 0.49 -7.48 29.25
CA ALA A 703 0.65 -6.14 28.70
C ALA A 703 -0.62 -5.30 28.87
N SER A 704 -0.54 -4.06 28.39
CA SER A 704 -1.63 -3.08 28.43
C SER A 704 -1.65 -2.14 27.22
N ILE A 705 -2.85 -1.70 26.86
CA ILE A 705 -3.12 -0.64 25.88
C ILE A 705 -3.87 0.47 26.61
N GLU A 706 -3.38 1.71 26.54
CA GLU A 706 -4.14 2.90 26.88
C GLU A 706 -4.67 3.55 25.59
N LEU A 707 -5.97 3.83 25.56
CA LEU A 707 -6.63 4.55 24.48
C LEU A 707 -6.89 6.00 24.94
N HIS A 708 -6.60 6.99 24.10
CA HIS A 708 -6.89 8.41 24.32
C HIS A 708 -7.74 8.98 23.18
N LYS A 709 -8.73 9.81 23.52
CA LYS A 709 -9.55 10.53 22.53
C LYS A 709 -9.30 12.03 22.59
N THR A 710 -8.93 12.63 21.45
CA THR A 710 -8.88 14.09 21.29
C THR A 710 -9.87 14.55 20.22
N VAL A 711 -10.40 15.77 20.40
CA VAL A 711 -11.39 16.38 19.52
C VAL A 711 -11.08 17.87 19.40
N THR A 712 -11.17 18.42 18.20
CA THR A 712 -11.03 19.84 17.88
C THR A 712 -12.23 20.33 17.06
N GLY A 713 -12.38 21.65 16.87
CA GLY A 713 -13.52 22.24 16.15
C GLY A 713 -14.81 22.40 16.97
N THR A 714 -14.88 21.82 18.18
CA THR A 714 -16.00 22.01 19.12
C THR A 714 -15.51 22.10 20.57
N THR A 715 -16.39 22.56 21.45
CA THR A 715 -16.23 22.50 22.92
C THR A 715 -17.19 21.49 23.57
N ASP A 716 -18.02 20.80 22.77
CA ASP A 716 -18.88 19.72 23.25
C ASP A 716 -18.07 18.45 23.53
N THR A 717 -18.05 18.04 24.81
CA THR A 717 -17.42 16.79 25.27
C THR A 717 -18.43 15.71 25.64
N SER A 718 -19.70 15.86 25.25
CA SER A 718 -20.78 14.92 25.61
C SER A 718 -20.86 13.67 24.73
N LYS A 719 -20.31 13.73 23.50
CA LYS A 719 -20.39 12.65 22.51
C LYS A 719 -19.45 11.50 22.85
N ASP A 720 -19.99 10.29 22.78
CA ASP A 720 -19.25 9.03 22.88
C ASP A 720 -18.77 8.60 21.49
N PHE A 721 -17.47 8.30 21.36
CA PHE A 721 -16.81 7.76 20.17
C PHE A 721 -16.52 6.28 20.39
N THR A 722 -16.73 5.45 19.36
CA THR A 722 -16.65 3.98 19.48
C THR A 722 -15.32 3.46 18.97
N PHE A 723 -14.56 2.82 19.85
CA PHE A 723 -13.29 2.18 19.53
C PHE A 723 -13.48 0.67 19.43
N LYS A 724 -13.16 0.11 18.27
CA LYS A 724 -13.05 -1.33 18.05
C LYS A 724 -11.59 -1.74 18.25
N VAL A 725 -11.32 -2.57 19.26
CA VAL A 725 -10.00 -3.14 19.52
C VAL A 725 -10.00 -4.60 19.11
N THR A 726 -9.07 -4.98 18.24
CA THR A 726 -8.84 -6.35 17.78
C THR A 726 -7.54 -6.88 18.38
N LEU A 727 -7.57 -8.10 18.93
CA LEU A 727 -6.44 -8.77 19.58
C LEU A 727 -6.22 -10.17 18.98
N THR A 728 -5.01 -10.43 18.50
CA THR A 728 -4.63 -11.67 17.80
C THR A 728 -3.31 -12.20 18.37
N GLY A 729 -3.29 -13.47 18.77
CA GLY A 729 -2.14 -14.12 19.39
C GLY A 729 -0.97 -14.31 18.42
N HIS A 730 0.18 -14.68 18.96
CA HIS A 730 1.38 -15.02 18.19
C HIS A 730 1.15 -16.26 17.28
N ASP A 731 0.23 -17.14 17.65
CA ASP A 731 -0.26 -18.29 16.88
C ASP A 731 -1.31 -17.92 15.80
N LYS A 732 -1.56 -16.62 15.60
CA LYS A 732 -2.58 -16.03 14.73
C LYS A 732 -4.04 -16.35 15.14
N GLN A 733 -4.27 -16.90 16.35
CA GLN A 733 -5.62 -17.14 16.87
C GLN A 733 -6.19 -15.89 17.58
N ALA A 734 -7.52 -15.80 17.70
CA ALA A 734 -8.18 -14.59 18.17
C ALA A 734 -8.31 -14.54 19.70
N VAL A 735 -7.66 -13.57 20.35
CA VAL A 735 -7.54 -13.48 21.82
C VAL A 735 -8.86 -13.04 22.44
N SER A 736 -9.57 -13.99 23.07
CA SER A 736 -10.91 -13.78 23.61
C SER A 736 -10.91 -13.89 25.14
N GLY A 737 -11.72 -13.09 25.82
CA GLY A 737 -11.72 -12.99 27.28
C GLY A 737 -12.34 -11.69 27.79
N THR A 738 -12.00 -11.30 29.02
CA THR A 738 -12.40 -10.01 29.59
C THR A 738 -11.20 -9.31 30.22
N TYR A 739 -10.83 -8.14 29.70
CA TYR A 739 -9.62 -7.38 30.07
C TYR A 739 -10.02 -5.95 30.47
N SER A 740 -9.64 -5.50 31.67
CA SER A 740 -10.20 -4.28 32.31
C SER A 740 -11.74 -4.14 32.28
N GLY A 741 -12.48 -5.25 32.17
CA GLY A 741 -13.95 -5.24 32.02
C GLY A 741 -14.46 -5.12 30.57
N VAL A 742 -13.59 -4.91 29.59
CA VAL A 742 -13.92 -4.99 28.16
C VAL A 742 -14.00 -6.46 27.76
N GLU A 743 -15.13 -6.89 27.20
CA GLU A 743 -15.31 -8.25 26.69
C GLU A 743 -14.82 -8.37 25.25
N PHE A 744 -13.90 -9.29 25.01
CA PHE A 744 -13.36 -9.61 23.69
C PHE A 744 -13.92 -10.95 23.21
N ARG A 745 -14.65 -10.95 22.10
CA ARG A 745 -15.24 -12.13 21.46
C ARG A 745 -14.61 -12.33 20.09
N ASN A 746 -14.05 -13.51 19.84
CA ASN A 746 -13.27 -13.81 18.64
C ASN A 746 -12.22 -12.71 18.34
N GLY A 747 -11.48 -12.30 19.38
CA GLY A 747 -10.46 -11.26 19.27
C GLY A 747 -10.96 -9.82 19.26
N VAL A 748 -12.26 -9.55 19.11
CA VAL A 748 -12.80 -8.19 18.98
C VAL A 748 -13.52 -7.75 20.25
N GLY A 749 -13.14 -6.59 20.78
CA GLY A 749 -13.80 -5.89 21.88
C GLY A 749 -14.08 -4.42 21.54
N THR A 750 -14.95 -3.79 22.32
CA THR A 750 -15.41 -2.41 22.06
C THR A 750 -15.27 -1.54 23.31
N VAL A 751 -14.77 -0.31 23.13
CA VAL A 751 -14.63 0.73 24.16
C VAL A 751 -15.31 2.00 23.66
N HIS A 752 -15.91 2.77 24.56
CA HIS A 752 -16.44 4.10 24.23
C HIS A 752 -15.71 5.17 25.03
N LEU A 753 -15.25 6.24 24.37
CA LEU A 753 -14.55 7.38 24.98
C LEU A 753 -15.21 8.70 24.58
N ARG A 754 -15.04 9.72 25.42
CA ARG A 754 -15.45 11.10 25.12
C ARG A 754 -14.23 11.96 24.82
N ALA A 755 -14.44 13.15 24.27
CA ALA A 755 -13.37 14.13 24.05
C ALA A 755 -12.57 14.39 25.34
N GLY A 756 -11.25 14.19 25.29
CA GLY A 756 -10.35 14.29 26.44
C GLY A 756 -10.36 13.10 27.41
N GLY A 757 -11.11 12.04 27.10
CA GLY A 757 -11.17 10.81 27.89
C GLY A 757 -10.13 9.77 27.48
N ASN A 758 -9.77 8.90 28.43
CA ASN A 758 -8.88 7.76 28.22
C ASN A 758 -9.43 6.47 28.86
N ALA A 759 -8.90 5.31 28.46
CA ALA A 759 -9.15 4.02 29.10
C ALA A 759 -7.96 3.05 28.93
N THR A 760 -7.57 2.38 30.00
CA THR A 760 -6.48 1.38 30.00
C THR A 760 -7.03 -0.05 30.02
N ILE A 761 -6.81 -0.80 28.94
CA ILE A 761 -7.07 -2.23 28.85
C ILE A 761 -5.83 -2.98 29.31
N SER A 762 -5.91 -3.66 30.46
CA SER A 762 -4.79 -4.31 31.14
C SER A 762 -5.07 -5.80 31.36
N GLY A 763 -4.01 -6.60 31.48
CA GLY A 763 -4.12 -8.04 31.62
C GLY A 763 -4.10 -8.80 30.29
N ILE A 764 -3.78 -8.12 29.18
CA ILE A 764 -3.72 -8.71 27.84
C ILE A 764 -2.49 -9.66 27.78
N PRO A 765 -2.60 -10.88 27.23
CA PRO A 765 -1.45 -11.78 27.10
C PRO A 765 -0.27 -11.15 26.36
N ALA A 766 0.96 -11.45 26.77
CA ALA A 766 2.16 -10.98 26.10
C ALA A 766 2.25 -11.50 24.65
N TYR A 767 2.94 -10.76 23.80
CA TYR A 767 3.13 -11.02 22.36
C TYR A 767 1.83 -11.08 21.55
N THR A 768 0.73 -10.53 22.10
CA THR A 768 -0.52 -10.29 21.37
C THR A 768 -0.34 -9.14 20.38
N ASN A 769 -0.66 -9.39 19.12
CA ASN A 769 -0.81 -8.36 18.11
C ASN A 769 -2.15 -7.63 18.30
N TYR A 770 -2.15 -6.31 18.13
CA TYR A 770 -3.35 -5.50 18.29
C TYR A 770 -3.61 -4.61 17.07
N ARG A 771 -4.89 -4.29 16.85
CA ARG A 771 -5.33 -3.21 15.94
C ARG A 771 -6.50 -2.46 16.56
N VAL A 772 -6.41 -1.13 16.59
CA VAL A 772 -7.45 -0.22 17.04
C VAL A 772 -8.05 0.49 15.82
N GLU A 773 -9.36 0.62 15.80
CA GLU A 773 -10.12 1.41 14.83
C GLU A 773 -11.11 2.28 15.61
N GLU A 774 -11.36 3.51 15.14
CA GLU A 774 -12.56 4.24 15.55
C GLU A 774 -13.66 4.00 14.52
N THR A 775 -14.84 3.59 14.98
CA THR A 775 -16.01 3.25 14.17
C THR A 775 -17.20 4.12 14.57
N ASP A 776 -18.25 4.10 13.73
CA ASP A 776 -19.55 4.70 14.05
C ASP A 776 -19.46 6.20 14.41
N LEU A 777 -18.60 6.94 13.67
CA LEU A 777 -18.35 8.37 13.85
C LEU A 777 -19.67 9.17 13.91
N PRO A 778 -19.91 9.97 14.96
CA PRO A 778 -21.11 10.81 15.05
C PRO A 778 -21.16 11.86 13.93
N ALA A 779 -22.36 12.25 13.53
CA ALA A 779 -22.55 13.25 12.48
C ALA A 779 -21.85 14.59 12.82
N GLY A 780 -21.16 15.16 11.83
CA GLY A 780 -20.33 16.37 11.98
C GLY A 780 -18.90 16.11 12.44
N TYR A 781 -18.53 14.89 12.82
CA TYR A 781 -17.16 14.53 13.21
C TYR A 781 -16.45 13.76 12.09
N ALA A 782 -15.15 14.02 11.94
CA ALA A 782 -14.25 13.27 11.06
C ALA A 782 -13.03 12.79 11.85
N LEU A 783 -12.54 11.58 11.56
CA LEU A 783 -11.26 11.09 12.06
C LEU A 783 -10.13 11.77 11.29
N ALA A 784 -9.23 12.45 12.00
CA ALA A 784 -8.08 13.15 11.43
C ALA A 784 -6.80 12.32 11.53
N SER A 785 -6.57 11.63 12.65
CA SER A 785 -5.47 10.66 12.79
C SER A 785 -5.76 9.61 13.86
N ILE A 786 -5.04 8.49 13.81
CA ILE A 786 -4.97 7.52 14.90
C ILE A 786 -3.53 7.00 15.07
N ASP A 787 -2.83 7.56 16.05
CA ASP A 787 -1.42 7.25 16.31
C ASP A 787 -1.28 5.90 17.02
N HIS A 788 -0.31 5.10 16.58
CA HIS A 788 -0.07 3.73 17.07
C HIS A 788 -1.30 2.81 16.98
N ALA A 789 -2.07 2.89 15.88
CA ALA A 789 -3.24 2.04 15.66
C ALA A 789 -2.94 0.53 15.64
N THR A 790 -1.70 0.10 15.40
CA THR A 790 -1.31 -1.32 15.25
C THR A 790 0.05 -1.64 15.88
N GLY A 791 0.26 -2.91 16.24
CA GLY A 791 1.57 -3.42 16.64
C GLY A 791 1.51 -4.72 17.46
N THR A 792 2.60 -5.04 18.16
CA THR A 792 2.72 -6.23 19.02
C THR A 792 3.04 -5.85 20.46
N LEU A 793 2.19 -6.24 21.40
CA LEU A 793 2.36 -5.98 22.83
C LEU A 793 3.48 -6.84 23.42
N GLN A 794 4.57 -6.23 23.86
CA GLN A 794 5.66 -6.94 24.53
C GLN A 794 5.26 -7.35 25.95
N ALA A 795 5.92 -8.36 26.53
CA ALA A 795 5.70 -8.78 27.92
C ALA A 795 5.95 -7.61 28.91
N ALA A 796 5.02 -7.41 29.85
CA ALA A 796 4.93 -6.22 30.72
C ALA A 796 4.85 -4.85 29.98
N GLY A 797 4.54 -4.85 28.67
CA GLY A 797 4.51 -3.64 27.84
C GLY A 797 3.28 -2.75 28.07
N HIS A 798 3.46 -1.46 27.79
CA HIS A 798 2.39 -0.45 27.77
C HIS A 798 2.45 0.29 26.42
N VAL A 799 1.33 0.32 25.70
CA VAL A 799 1.15 1.09 24.46
C VAL A 799 0.14 2.20 24.72
N SER A 800 0.38 3.39 24.15
CA SER A 800 -0.58 4.50 24.14
C SER A 800 -1.04 4.74 22.69
N VAL A 801 -2.34 4.67 22.45
CA VAL A 801 -2.99 4.90 21.16
C VAL A 801 -3.84 6.15 21.25
N THR A 802 -3.69 7.08 20.32
CA THR A 802 -4.40 8.38 20.36
C THR A 802 -5.18 8.60 19.08
N ALA A 803 -6.51 8.72 19.15
CA ALA A 803 -7.35 9.03 18.00
C ALA A 803 -7.87 10.48 18.06
N ALA A 804 -7.48 11.29 17.08
CA ALA A 804 -7.82 12.71 16.98
C ALA A 804 -8.91 12.96 15.95
N ASN A 805 -9.97 13.69 16.35
CA ASN A 805 -11.05 14.11 15.44
C ASN A 805 -11.12 15.62 15.28
N THR A 806 -11.63 16.04 14.12
CA THR A 806 -12.19 17.36 13.90
C THR A 806 -13.72 17.30 13.98
N TYR A 807 -14.33 18.43 14.32
CA TYR A 807 -15.77 18.65 14.21
C TYR A 807 -16.06 19.84 13.31
N GLN A 808 -17.00 19.67 12.38
CA GLN A 808 -17.56 20.73 11.56
C GLN A 808 -19.03 20.43 11.28
N ALA A 809 -19.92 21.29 11.74
CA ALA A 809 -21.34 21.20 11.40
C ALA A 809 -21.58 21.54 9.92
N LYS A 810 -22.51 20.84 9.28
CA LYS A 810 -22.93 21.17 7.91
C LYS A 810 -23.65 22.51 7.86
N PRO A 811 -23.45 23.34 6.82
CA PRO A 811 -24.11 24.64 6.68
C PRO A 811 -25.64 24.57 6.78
N ALA A 812 -26.22 25.61 7.37
CA ALA A 812 -27.67 25.85 7.36
C ALA A 812 -28.06 26.65 6.11
N VAL A 813 -29.36 26.64 5.78
CA VAL A 813 -29.93 27.45 4.69
C VAL A 813 -31.26 28.08 5.11
N ALA A 814 -31.44 29.37 4.80
CA ALA A 814 -32.70 30.08 5.09
C ALA A 814 -33.15 30.94 3.92
N THR A 815 -34.48 31.09 3.78
CA THR A 815 -35.12 31.94 2.77
C THR A 815 -35.79 33.11 3.49
N LEU A 816 -35.40 34.32 3.13
CA LEU A 816 -36.03 35.54 3.64
C LEU A 816 -37.23 35.92 2.75
N ASN A 817 -38.32 36.34 3.39
CA ASN A 817 -39.60 36.53 2.72
C ASN A 817 -40.26 37.83 3.18
N ALA A 818 -40.99 38.49 2.27
CA ALA A 818 -41.87 39.61 2.56
C ALA A 818 -43.19 39.49 1.79
N ALA A 819 -44.16 40.34 2.12
CA ALA A 819 -45.43 40.49 1.41
C ALA A 819 -45.67 41.95 1.01
N LYS A 820 -46.25 42.12 -0.18
CA LYS A 820 -46.53 43.41 -0.79
C LYS A 820 -48.00 43.54 -1.17
N TYR A 821 -48.60 44.65 -0.75
CA TYR A 821 -49.96 45.03 -1.14
C TYR A 821 -50.03 46.48 -1.64
N VAL A 822 -51.07 46.78 -2.43
CA VAL A 822 -51.50 48.16 -2.76
C VAL A 822 -52.86 48.45 -2.15
N GLN A 823 -53.00 49.62 -1.52
CA GLN A 823 -54.25 50.17 -1.02
C GLN A 823 -54.70 51.36 -1.87
N TYR A 824 -55.93 51.30 -2.38
CA TYR A 824 -56.52 52.33 -3.24
C TYR A 824 -57.32 53.36 -2.41
N GLY A 825 -56.60 54.28 -1.76
CA GLY A 825 -57.16 55.26 -0.84
C GLY A 825 -57.43 54.73 0.57
N THR A 826 -57.50 55.63 1.55
CA THR A 826 -57.59 55.31 2.98
C THR A 826 -58.86 54.52 3.32
N GLY A 827 -58.70 53.29 3.82
CA GLY A 827 -59.80 52.42 4.25
C GLY A 827 -60.31 51.45 3.18
N SER A 828 -59.75 51.48 1.95
CA SER A 828 -60.02 50.45 0.94
C SER A 828 -59.36 49.11 1.32
N PRO A 829 -59.92 47.96 0.90
CA PRO A 829 -59.25 46.67 1.05
C PRO A 829 -57.96 46.61 0.23
N LEU A 830 -57.00 45.82 0.74
CA LEU A 830 -55.78 45.45 0.02
C LEU A 830 -56.13 44.68 -1.26
N ARG A 831 -55.29 44.76 -2.29
CA ARG A 831 -55.45 44.03 -3.55
C ARG A 831 -54.18 43.31 -3.96
N GLN A 832 -54.38 42.15 -4.60
CA GLN A 832 -53.38 41.42 -5.40
C GLN A 832 -52.92 42.27 -6.59
N MET A 833 -51.76 41.91 -7.15
CA MET A 833 -50.91 42.80 -7.92
C MET A 833 -50.33 42.08 -9.14
N THR A 834 -49.92 42.80 -10.18
CA THR A 834 -49.18 42.15 -11.28
C THR A 834 -47.82 41.69 -10.78
N ALA A 835 -47.43 40.45 -11.11
CA ALA A 835 -46.08 39.95 -10.83
C ALA A 835 -45.01 40.85 -11.47
N GLY A 836 -43.90 41.10 -10.75
CA GLY A 836 -42.80 41.94 -11.21
C GLY A 836 -43.05 43.46 -11.15
N ALA A 837 -44.20 43.92 -10.64
CA ALA A 837 -44.54 45.35 -10.60
C ALA A 837 -43.69 46.16 -9.61
N PHE A 838 -43.18 45.54 -8.54
CA PHE A 838 -42.37 46.15 -7.50
C PHE A 838 -41.15 45.28 -7.18
N ARG A 839 -40.05 45.92 -6.77
CA ARG A 839 -38.78 45.28 -6.39
C ARG A 839 -38.40 45.64 -4.97
N PHE A 840 -37.70 44.71 -4.33
CA PHE A 840 -37.20 44.83 -2.98
C PHE A 840 -35.71 44.48 -2.97
N SER A 841 -34.91 45.27 -2.26
CA SER A 841 -33.53 44.91 -1.96
C SER A 841 -33.42 44.29 -0.57
N LEU A 842 -32.42 43.43 -0.43
CA LEU A 842 -31.97 42.79 0.80
C LEU A 842 -30.50 43.17 1.00
N CYS A 843 -30.18 43.84 2.10
CA CYS A 843 -28.80 44.16 2.48
C CYS A 843 -28.48 43.64 3.89
N GLU A 844 -27.27 43.11 4.08
CA GLU A 844 -26.74 42.63 5.36
C GLU A 844 -26.17 43.77 6.18
N VAL A 845 -26.48 43.79 7.48
CA VAL A 845 -26.14 44.85 8.42
C VAL A 845 -24.89 44.47 9.20
N SER A 846 -23.77 45.13 8.91
CA SER A 846 -22.51 44.96 9.64
C SER A 846 -22.11 46.30 10.25
N GLY A 847 -22.29 46.43 11.56
CA GLY A 847 -22.21 47.72 12.25
C GLY A 847 -23.28 48.69 11.73
N ASP A 848 -22.85 49.90 11.36
CA ASP A 848 -23.71 50.93 10.74
C ASP A 848 -23.85 50.78 9.20
N VAL A 849 -23.17 49.79 8.58
CA VAL A 849 -23.15 49.59 7.12
C VAL A 849 -24.20 48.55 6.71
N CYS A 850 -24.88 48.78 5.59
CA CYS A 850 -25.72 47.77 4.93
C CYS A 850 -25.09 47.40 3.58
N ASN A 851 -24.64 46.15 3.43
CA ASN A 851 -24.01 45.61 2.23
C ASN A 851 -25.08 44.92 1.38
N ASP A 852 -25.27 45.28 0.12
CA ASP A 852 -26.31 44.67 -0.72
C ASP A 852 -26.03 43.18 -0.98
N VAL A 853 -27.03 42.33 -0.74
CA VAL A 853 -26.96 40.87 -0.86
C VAL A 853 -27.78 40.37 -2.05
N SER A 854 -28.99 40.88 -2.22
CA SER A 854 -29.89 40.42 -3.28
C SER A 854 -31.07 41.34 -3.58
N GLU A 855 -31.79 41.06 -4.66
CA GLU A 855 -33.08 41.67 -5.00
C GLU A 855 -34.15 40.61 -5.29
N ALA A 856 -35.41 40.93 -4.98
CA ALA A 856 -36.56 40.11 -5.33
C ALA A 856 -37.73 40.96 -5.86
N PRO A 857 -38.44 40.52 -6.92
CA PRO A 857 -39.72 41.10 -7.33
C PRO A 857 -40.89 40.55 -6.49
N ASN A 858 -42.05 41.21 -6.53
CA ASN A 858 -43.31 40.59 -6.07
C ASN A 858 -43.86 39.56 -7.07
N ALA A 859 -44.49 38.50 -6.57
CA ALA A 859 -45.36 37.60 -7.33
C ALA A 859 -46.79 38.16 -7.45
N GLU A 860 -47.67 37.45 -8.17
CA GLU A 860 -49.05 37.90 -8.46
C GLU A 860 -49.95 37.95 -7.20
N ASP A 861 -49.69 37.06 -6.24
CA ASP A 861 -50.34 37.07 -4.93
C ASP A 861 -49.84 38.18 -3.99
N GLY A 862 -48.72 38.82 -4.32
CA GLY A 862 -48.03 39.83 -3.51
C GLY A 862 -46.84 39.31 -2.70
N SER A 863 -46.55 38.00 -2.72
CA SER A 863 -45.39 37.44 -2.02
C SER A 863 -44.06 37.90 -2.64
N VAL A 864 -43.02 38.01 -1.82
CA VAL A 864 -41.65 38.39 -2.20
C VAL A 864 -40.71 37.37 -1.57
N VAL A 865 -40.03 36.59 -2.39
CA VAL A 865 -39.14 35.50 -1.97
C VAL A 865 -37.73 35.82 -2.46
N PHE A 866 -36.79 36.00 -1.52
CA PHE A 866 -35.38 36.20 -1.87
C PHE A 866 -34.69 34.86 -2.16
N PRO A 867 -33.55 34.86 -2.90
CA PRO A 867 -32.71 33.68 -3.02
C PRO A 867 -32.35 33.08 -1.67
N GLN A 868 -32.14 31.76 -1.65
CA GLN A 868 -31.77 31.03 -0.45
C GLN A 868 -30.35 31.43 -0.01
N LEU A 869 -30.20 31.82 1.25
CA LEU A 869 -28.93 32.18 1.85
C LEU A 869 -28.37 30.97 2.61
N THR A 870 -27.06 30.74 2.48
CA THR A 870 -26.32 29.67 3.15
C THR A 870 -25.51 30.25 4.30
N TYR A 871 -25.47 29.54 5.43
CA TYR A 871 -24.77 29.94 6.66
C TYR A 871 -23.86 28.81 7.10
N ASP A 872 -22.56 29.06 7.10
CA ASP A 872 -21.47 28.12 7.39
C ASP A 872 -20.98 28.19 8.84
N ALA A 873 -21.26 29.29 9.55
CA ALA A 873 -20.88 29.51 10.93
C ALA A 873 -22.09 29.77 11.86
N VAL A 874 -21.88 29.54 13.16
CA VAL A 874 -22.81 29.97 14.21
C VAL A 874 -22.71 31.49 14.41
N GLY A 875 -23.85 32.17 14.50
CA GLY A 875 -23.86 33.62 14.51
C GLY A 875 -25.26 34.24 14.48
N LYS A 876 -25.29 35.57 14.56
CA LYS A 876 -26.51 36.37 14.47
C LYS A 876 -26.40 37.34 13.30
N TYR A 877 -26.97 36.93 12.18
CA TYR A 877 -26.94 37.67 10.93
C TYR A 877 -28.18 38.59 10.88
N VAL A 878 -27.99 39.83 10.45
CA VAL A 878 -29.05 40.85 10.47
C VAL A 878 -29.17 41.45 9.09
N TYR A 879 -30.39 41.52 8.55
CA TYR A 879 -30.64 42.03 7.21
C TYR A 879 -31.73 43.09 7.23
N HIS A 880 -31.62 44.09 6.35
CA HIS A 880 -32.72 45.00 6.03
C HIS A 880 -33.34 44.62 4.68
N ILE A 881 -34.65 44.36 4.70
CA ILE A 881 -35.49 44.33 3.50
C ILE A 881 -36.04 45.74 3.28
N ARG A 882 -35.97 46.26 2.05
CA ARG A 882 -36.47 47.59 1.66
C ARG A 882 -37.19 47.52 0.32
N GLU A 883 -38.26 48.29 0.16
CA GLU A 883 -38.86 48.50 -1.17
C GLU A 883 -38.03 49.50 -2.00
N GLN A 884 -37.84 49.19 -3.29
CA GLN A 884 -37.24 50.13 -4.23
C GLN A 884 -38.29 51.08 -4.82
N ASN A 885 -38.03 52.38 -4.72
CA ASN A 885 -38.89 53.40 -5.34
C ASN A 885 -38.63 53.48 -6.86
N THR A 886 -39.43 52.75 -7.62
CA THR A 886 -39.40 52.75 -9.10
C THR A 886 -40.20 53.90 -9.73
N HIS A 887 -40.62 54.90 -8.94
CA HIS A 887 -41.24 56.15 -9.38
C HIS A 887 -42.50 56.01 -10.27
N GLN A 888 -43.33 54.99 -10.06
CA GLN A 888 -44.58 54.80 -10.80
C GLN A 888 -45.61 55.91 -10.52
N ASP A 889 -46.17 56.47 -11.60
CA ASP A 889 -47.17 57.55 -11.51
C ASP A 889 -48.39 57.16 -10.66
N GLY A 890 -48.72 58.02 -9.69
CA GLY A 890 -49.87 57.84 -8.80
C GLY A 890 -49.67 56.85 -7.64
N VAL A 891 -48.49 56.27 -7.48
CA VAL A 891 -48.13 55.35 -6.38
C VAL A 891 -47.27 56.06 -5.34
N THR A 892 -47.59 55.89 -4.05
CA THR A 892 -46.75 56.28 -2.92
C THR A 892 -46.16 55.02 -2.30
N TYR A 893 -44.82 54.93 -2.25
CA TYR A 893 -44.05 53.74 -1.89
C TYR A 893 -43.83 53.63 -0.36
N ASP A 894 -43.62 52.41 0.15
CA ASP A 894 -43.38 52.14 1.56
C ASP A 894 -41.88 52.21 1.90
N GLY A 895 -41.39 53.42 2.15
CA GLY A 895 -39.98 53.71 2.43
C GLY A 895 -39.44 53.21 3.79
N ARG A 896 -40.07 52.22 4.42
CA ARG A 896 -39.57 51.56 5.63
C ARG A 896 -38.45 50.57 5.30
N ALA A 897 -37.62 50.28 6.30
CA ALA A 897 -36.78 49.09 6.33
C ALA A 897 -37.39 48.11 7.33
N VAL A 898 -37.55 46.85 6.93
CA VAL A 898 -37.91 45.75 7.85
C VAL A 898 -36.65 44.99 8.19
N THR A 899 -36.36 44.82 9.46
CA THR A 899 -35.19 44.09 9.94
C THR A 899 -35.55 42.61 10.06
N ALA A 900 -34.92 41.78 9.24
CA ALA A 900 -34.87 40.33 9.42
C ALA A 900 -33.64 39.98 10.28
N THR A 901 -33.79 39.04 11.19
CA THR A 901 -32.72 38.56 12.07
C THR A 901 -32.68 37.04 11.96
N VAL A 902 -31.51 36.53 11.60
CA VAL A 902 -31.26 35.11 11.39
C VAL A 902 -30.28 34.65 12.47
N ASP A 903 -30.80 33.94 13.45
CA ASP A 903 -30.00 33.29 14.50
C ASP A 903 -29.62 31.88 14.02
N VAL A 904 -28.32 31.64 13.86
CA VAL A 904 -27.75 30.36 13.44
C VAL A 904 -27.03 29.73 14.62
N THR A 905 -27.43 28.51 14.96
CA THR A 905 -27.01 27.79 16.18
C THR A 905 -26.61 26.36 15.86
N ASP A 906 -25.69 25.81 16.65
CA ASP A 906 -25.36 24.38 16.63
C ASP A 906 -25.85 23.71 17.92
N ASP A 907 -26.43 22.52 17.79
CA ASP A 907 -26.87 21.65 18.89
C ASP A 907 -25.97 20.40 19.04
N GLY A 908 -24.88 20.33 18.27
CA GLY A 908 -23.95 19.21 18.24
C GLY A 908 -24.47 18.01 17.46
N THR A 909 -25.48 18.18 16.60
CA THR A 909 -25.95 17.11 15.68
C THR A 909 -25.17 17.05 14.36
N GLY A 910 -24.19 17.93 14.16
CA GLY A 910 -23.41 18.01 12.91
C GLY A 910 -24.13 18.73 11.77
N GLN A 911 -25.21 19.46 12.07
CA GLN A 911 -25.99 20.25 11.13
C GLN A 911 -26.41 21.56 11.81
N LEU A 912 -25.99 22.69 11.25
CA LEU A 912 -26.41 23.99 11.76
C LEU A 912 -27.93 24.16 11.64
N GLN A 913 -28.53 24.74 12.68
CA GLN A 913 -29.94 25.07 12.80
C GLN A 913 -30.13 26.57 12.63
N VAL A 914 -31.26 26.99 12.05
CA VAL A 914 -31.51 28.40 11.72
C VAL A 914 -32.92 28.85 12.10
N ALA A 915 -33.02 30.00 12.76
CA ALA A 915 -34.28 30.64 13.15
C ALA A 915 -34.35 32.06 12.59
N VAL A 916 -35.48 32.42 11.96
CA VAL A 916 -35.68 33.75 11.36
C VAL A 916 -36.77 34.51 12.12
N ALA A 917 -36.44 35.70 12.61
CA ALA A 917 -37.36 36.66 13.21
C ALA A 917 -37.41 37.96 12.39
N TYR A 918 -38.52 38.68 12.45
CA TYR A 918 -38.70 39.95 11.73
C TYR A 918 -39.20 41.06 12.67
N SER A 919 -38.78 42.31 12.44
CA SER A 919 -39.22 43.48 13.20
C SER A 919 -39.29 44.74 12.33
N GLY A 920 -40.15 45.69 12.70
CA GLY A 920 -40.38 46.94 11.94
C GLY A 920 -41.40 46.84 10.80
N GLY A 921 -41.93 45.66 10.50
CA GLY A 921 -42.99 45.44 9.50
C GLY A 921 -44.33 46.10 9.86
N ALA A 922 -45.13 46.45 8.85
CA ALA A 922 -46.45 47.03 9.06
C ALA A 922 -47.44 45.98 9.61
N GLN A 923 -48.17 46.33 10.67
CA GLN A 923 -49.35 45.58 11.13
C GLN A 923 -50.58 46.13 10.38
N VAL A 924 -51.29 45.27 9.64
CA VAL A 924 -52.35 45.69 8.72
C VAL A 924 -53.54 44.74 8.78
N ASP A 925 -54.71 45.24 9.16
CA ASP A 925 -55.95 44.48 9.16
C ASP A 925 -56.30 43.99 7.74
N GLY A 926 -56.45 42.67 7.58
CA GLY A 926 -56.79 42.04 6.30
C GLY A 926 -55.60 41.57 5.47
N ALA A 927 -54.37 41.66 5.97
CA ALA A 927 -53.30 40.77 5.52
C ALA A 927 -53.56 39.32 5.99
N ASP A 928 -52.97 38.32 5.33
CA ASP A 928 -53.14 36.89 5.64
C ASP A 928 -52.56 36.45 6.99
N GLY A 929 -51.68 37.26 7.59
CA GLY A 929 -51.01 36.98 8.86
C GLY A 929 -49.88 35.94 8.77
N ALA A 930 -49.56 35.44 7.58
CA ALA A 930 -48.47 34.48 7.36
C ALA A 930 -47.10 35.17 7.21
N HIS A 931 -47.09 36.42 6.75
CA HIS A 931 -45.87 37.18 6.47
C HIS A 931 -45.59 38.25 7.54
N ALA A 932 -44.44 38.14 8.23
CA ALA A 932 -44.04 39.08 9.29
C ALA A 932 -43.34 40.36 8.76
N ALA A 933 -42.96 40.38 7.47
CA ALA A 933 -42.42 41.55 6.78
C ALA A 933 -43.44 42.03 5.72
N VAL A 934 -44.20 43.08 6.03
CA VAL A 934 -45.27 43.60 5.16
C VAL A 934 -45.00 45.05 4.78
N PHE A 935 -45.14 45.35 3.48
CA PHE A 935 -45.00 46.67 2.88
C PHE A 935 -46.29 47.04 2.13
N VAL A 936 -46.81 48.28 2.30
CA VAL A 936 -48.08 48.70 1.70
C VAL A 936 -47.97 50.03 0.96
N ASN A 937 -48.21 50.02 -0.35
CA ASN A 937 -48.25 51.22 -1.17
C ASN A 937 -49.63 51.86 -1.19
N GLN A 938 -49.69 53.18 -1.24
CA GLN A 938 -50.93 53.93 -1.44
C GLN A 938 -51.04 54.38 -2.89
N SER A 939 -52.06 53.90 -3.60
CA SER A 939 -52.40 54.35 -4.95
C SER A 939 -53.52 55.39 -4.92
N ARG A 940 -53.35 56.48 -5.68
CA ARG A 940 -54.42 57.44 -5.94
C ARG A 940 -55.17 57.05 -7.20
N GLN A 941 -56.50 57.00 -7.13
CA GLN A 941 -57.33 56.88 -8.32
C GLN A 941 -57.13 58.13 -9.21
N MET A 942 -56.59 57.96 -10.42
CA MET A 942 -56.74 58.99 -11.45
C MET A 942 -58.23 59.21 -11.70
N SER A 943 -58.69 60.45 -11.54
CA SER A 943 -60.08 60.80 -11.81
C SER A 943 -60.40 60.49 -13.26
N ALA A 944 -61.32 59.55 -13.50
CA ALA A 944 -61.77 59.22 -14.84
C ALA A 944 -62.30 60.50 -15.51
N MET A 945 -61.80 60.82 -16.70
CA MET A 945 -62.40 61.89 -17.51
C MET A 945 -63.88 61.56 -17.74
N PRO A 946 -64.80 62.48 -17.42
CA PRO A 946 -66.22 62.17 -17.48
C PRO A 946 -66.67 61.93 -18.93
N GLN A 947 -67.21 60.73 -19.19
CA GLN A 947 -67.94 60.49 -20.43
C GLN A 947 -69.25 61.28 -20.43
N THR A 948 -69.25 62.48 -21.02
CA THR A 948 -70.48 63.21 -21.35
C THR A 948 -71.02 62.70 -22.68
N GLY A 949 -71.90 61.68 -22.62
CA GLY A 949 -72.45 61.03 -23.81
C GLY A 949 -73.83 61.56 -24.22
N SER A 950 -74.13 61.46 -25.52
CA SER A 950 -75.51 61.39 -26.04
C SER A 950 -75.52 60.70 -27.41
N ALA A 951 -76.25 59.59 -27.53
CA ALA A 951 -76.54 58.88 -28.78
C ALA A 951 -78.05 58.98 -29.10
N PRO A 952 -78.56 58.49 -30.24
CA PRO A 952 -77.89 57.93 -31.42
C PRO A 952 -78.26 58.70 -32.71
N TRP A 953 -77.87 58.18 -33.90
CA TRP A 953 -78.70 57.96 -35.10
C TRP A 953 -77.82 57.74 -36.35
N VAL A 954 -77.88 56.50 -36.86
CA VAL A 954 -77.67 55.97 -38.23
C VAL A 954 -76.99 56.85 -39.32
N ALA A 955 -76.10 56.20 -40.09
CA ALA A 955 -75.58 56.56 -41.42
C ALA A 955 -74.48 57.66 -41.55
N LEU A 956 -73.22 57.28 -41.32
CA LEU A 956 -72.07 57.84 -42.06
C LEU A 956 -70.85 56.91 -42.24
N LEU A 957 -71.01 55.60 -42.00
CA LEU A 957 -69.93 54.59 -42.04
C LEU A 957 -69.47 54.17 -43.46
N VAL A 958 -69.62 55.06 -44.45
CA VAL A 958 -69.40 54.76 -45.89
C VAL A 958 -68.57 55.84 -46.61
N ALA A 959 -68.49 57.08 -46.10
CA ALA A 959 -68.03 58.23 -46.90
C ALA A 959 -66.56 58.67 -46.70
N ALA A 960 -65.84 58.14 -45.70
CA ALA A 960 -64.54 58.71 -45.28
C ALA A 960 -63.29 57.97 -45.79
N PHE A 961 -63.36 56.66 -46.06
CA PHE A 961 -62.19 55.85 -46.48
C PHE A 961 -62.04 55.65 -48.00
N VAL A 962 -62.94 56.24 -48.80
CA VAL A 962 -62.82 56.29 -50.28
C VAL A 962 -62.04 57.53 -50.74
N ALA A 963 -61.83 58.52 -49.86
CA ALA A 963 -61.30 59.84 -50.22
C ALA A 963 -59.78 59.90 -50.44
N THR A 964 -58.99 58.99 -49.84
CA THR A 964 -57.52 59.02 -49.89
C THR A 964 -56.88 58.10 -50.93
N PHE A 965 -57.62 57.15 -51.52
CA PHE A 965 -57.07 56.23 -52.53
C PHE A 965 -57.33 56.67 -53.99
N VAL A 966 -57.99 57.81 -54.20
CA VAL A 966 -58.35 58.33 -55.53
C VAL A 966 -57.48 59.53 -55.96
N MET A 967 -56.80 60.20 -55.02
CA MET A 967 -55.97 61.40 -55.29
C MET A 967 -54.49 61.09 -55.56
N LEU A 968 -54.16 59.92 -56.12
CA LEU A 968 -52.79 59.57 -56.55
C LEU A 968 -52.70 59.01 -57.98
N CYS A 969 -53.71 59.24 -58.83
CA CYS A 969 -53.77 58.69 -60.20
C CYS A 969 -54.03 59.69 -61.33
N MET A 970 -54.09 61.01 -61.07
CA MET A 970 -54.22 62.02 -62.14
C MET A 970 -53.30 63.23 -61.90
N VAL A 971 -52.61 63.65 -62.97
CA VAL A 971 -51.41 64.52 -63.00
C VAL A 971 -50.16 63.77 -62.48
N ASN A 972 -49.27 63.20 -63.31
CA ASN A 972 -48.99 63.48 -64.72
C ASN A 972 -49.03 62.25 -65.64
N ARG A 973 -49.61 62.43 -66.83
CA ARG A 973 -49.57 61.46 -67.94
C ARG A 973 -49.38 62.22 -69.26
N ARG A 974 -48.12 62.29 -69.77
CA ARG A 974 -47.64 62.82 -71.08
C ARG A 974 -46.11 62.82 -71.02
N HIS A 975 -45.29 62.30 -71.95
CA HIS A 975 -45.47 61.43 -73.13
C HIS A 975 -44.47 60.24 -72.96
N ALA A 976 -44.68 58.99 -73.38
CA ALA A 976 -45.23 58.41 -74.62
C ALA A 976 -44.22 58.29 -75.79
N GLY A 977 -43.56 57.12 -75.88
CA GLY A 977 -42.68 56.66 -76.96
C GLY A 977 -41.34 56.10 -76.45
N ARG A 978 -40.72 55.08 -77.07
CA ARG A 978 -41.13 54.20 -78.19
C ARG A 978 -40.21 52.95 -78.24
N HIS A 979 -40.69 51.86 -78.86
CA HIS A 979 -39.95 50.74 -79.51
C HIS A 979 -38.55 50.35 -78.99
N SER A 980 -38.34 49.18 -78.36
CA SER A 980 -38.41 47.80 -78.89
C SER A 980 -37.20 47.35 -79.74
N ALA A 981 -36.34 46.54 -79.13
CA ALA A 981 -35.51 45.49 -79.74
C ALA A 981 -35.18 44.49 -78.62
#